data_AF-A0A651HQM8-F1
#
_entry.id   AF-A0A651HQM8-F1
#
_cell.length_a   1.000
_cell.length_b   1.000
_cell.length_c   1.000
_cell.angle_alpha   90.00
_cell.angle_beta   90.00
_cell.angle_gamma   90.00
#
_symmetry.space_group_name_H-M   'P 1'
#
loop_
_entity.id
_entity.type
_entity.pdbx_description
1 polymer ?
#
loop_
_entity_poly.entity_id
_entity_poly.type
_entity_poly.pdbx_seq_one_letter_code
_entity_poly.pdbx_strand_id
1 'polypeptide(L)'
;MTNETRLAGKVALITGAAGNIGEVLCERFLREGATVAMTGRTRAKLEAARRKLLDTLGLPESRIVVVAMDGGEPGQVRLGVQELLEQVGHIDILVNNAGSAGPKCPLAEIPFTRAELEAMAESGRVESETAADAARNLFGIAWNFVRAVAPHLKAGGTIINVSTIFSRTHYYGRAAYVVPKAALNTFSRQLASELGPRGIRINTVFPGPIKSDRINKVFEAMDGLRQVESGTTAREFFDVMTLARADEDGSVRKTYPTIEDVAGTIAFLASEDSAGINGHNFEVTHGMTVRQESRSTWVSRPELRTVDGTGVRVLVAAGDQVKDALTVARVQAECSAEVILGLGSEEGVSAVEDALGAQEADKRIHPVLLDRTRPETVTALFEALRREDAPIQGAIILPAFGAWRFRGPFVEATDADVTTFLEAELVGMMRLAQALTRFWRDQGAALRVPPSVVFLSNGSDGAENVYSDVLRSATEELCRVWRDEAEEQQRAGTRRFEEWSNQIIRWGNQEPEEVPFAAGQAARLLYTKRRIRQVNLYLPRSIVQATGSRRAIFGWMESLMGLHLGKVALITGGSAGIGGQLGRLLAIAGARVMLVARGRGKLEEMRDSIVNELQDIGYYAAEDRVQILDGIDVGDEASLARSVEATVEAFGHIDYLINNAGVAGAEQMVVDMELDDWRRTLSANLISNYSLIEKVVPIMKSRGSGYILNVSSYFGGEKYIAVPYPNRADYAVSKAGQRALVENLARFVGPEIQLNAIAPGPVDGDRLRGTDGKPGLFERRSLLILENKRLNALYEAVVEALAQGRSPGAVLDVLASNDAARIAVDEAAPPAIRAFADEVCRTGVHPGEDASAGRFLMNRPIAQRLLARLRLGARFLGEPDAGERFGDDWILALPEPPEPFMARADVLRQARKIRDGVLGMLHLRNMPSEQDVALATVYFLADNAVSGETFQPSGGLHQERTITERELFGRAKPERVAQMRGRTLWLVGDYMTAHLARAARLALEQSQVGRIMLLTKTEEAIQEVKELLRIVLGNERIHGIAVGGDLEGGMDEALRLGGSPAAVVSTPFDPVPKELISPEGTVALHADGFRHLAEGHLTHHFRIARKVSLLDDVRLVLVSPDVPVHSTHAEFALANFVKTTLHALTATLGVENERLMHNVPVNQINLTRRVRSEEPRDAREQAEEQERFARAVLLAAAPLPEREASRYRSRIYRGLAITV
;
A
#
# COMPACT_ATOMS: atom_id res chain seq x y z
N MET A 1 10.82 70.89 29.02
CA MET A 1 11.58 70.28 27.91
C MET A 1 11.20 71.05 26.67
N THR A 2 12.18 71.62 25.99
CA THR A 2 12.03 72.51 24.84
C THR A 2 11.15 71.86 23.75
N ASN A 3 10.25 72.63 23.13
CA ASN A 3 9.44 72.26 21.97
C ASN A 3 10.35 72.05 20.73
N GLU A 4 11.28 71.11 20.78
CA GLU A 4 12.06 70.70 19.61
C GLU A 4 11.22 69.73 18.78
N THR A 5 11.07 70.03 17.49
CA THR A 5 10.33 69.21 16.53
C THR A 5 11.07 67.88 16.29
N ARG A 6 10.36 66.83 15.85
CA ARG A 6 10.84 65.42 15.90
C ARG A 6 12.10 65.13 15.08
N LEU A 7 12.40 65.95 14.08
CA LEU A 7 13.55 65.83 13.17
C LEU A 7 14.49 67.04 13.25
N ALA A 8 14.41 67.83 14.32
CA ALA A 8 15.28 68.99 14.50
C ALA A 8 16.77 68.60 14.41
N GLY A 9 17.53 69.36 13.62
CA GLY A 9 18.98 69.17 13.45
C GLY A 9 19.39 68.00 12.55
N LYS A 10 18.44 67.24 11.99
CA LYS A 10 18.72 66.13 11.08
C LYS A 10 18.78 66.57 9.62
N VAL A 11 19.66 65.94 8.84
CA VAL A 11 19.74 66.10 7.38
C VAL A 11 19.17 64.88 6.67
N ALA A 12 18.14 65.09 5.85
CA ALA A 12 17.42 64.04 5.15
C ALA A 12 17.60 64.11 3.63
N LEU A 13 18.16 63.08 3.02
CA LEU A 13 18.22 62.88 1.58
C LEU A 13 16.99 62.11 1.10
N ILE A 14 16.14 62.77 0.30
CA ILE A 14 14.89 62.20 -0.21
C ILE A 14 15.02 62.01 -1.73
N THR A 15 14.97 60.75 -2.18
CA THR A 15 14.99 60.43 -3.60
C THR A 15 13.60 60.54 -4.23
N GLY A 16 13.53 61.03 -5.47
CA GLY A 16 12.23 61.28 -6.13
C GLY A 16 11.43 62.40 -5.46
N ALA A 17 12.13 63.40 -4.91
CA ALA A 17 11.56 64.45 -4.05
C ALA A 17 10.51 65.34 -4.74
N ALA A 18 10.54 65.47 -6.06
CA ALA A 18 9.54 66.20 -6.84
C ALA A 18 8.36 65.32 -7.33
N GLY A 19 8.21 64.11 -6.81
CA GLY A 19 7.07 63.22 -7.07
C GLY A 19 5.91 63.46 -6.11
N ASN A 20 4.76 62.82 -6.35
CA ASN A 20 3.54 63.00 -5.56
C ASN A 20 3.74 62.74 -4.04
N ILE A 21 4.34 61.61 -3.68
CA ILE A 21 4.70 61.31 -2.28
C ILE A 21 5.90 62.14 -1.84
N GLY A 22 6.86 62.36 -2.74
CA GLY A 22 8.12 63.04 -2.44
C GLY A 22 7.93 64.48 -1.96
N GLU A 23 7.02 65.24 -2.59
CA GLU A 23 6.79 66.65 -2.23
C GLU A 23 6.14 66.76 -0.84
N VAL A 24 5.11 65.96 -0.57
CA VAL A 24 4.44 65.91 0.75
C VAL A 24 5.41 65.42 1.84
N LEU A 25 6.27 64.46 1.50
CA LEU A 25 7.30 63.99 2.42
C LEU A 25 8.33 65.09 2.75
N CYS A 26 8.79 65.83 1.74
CA CYS A 26 9.68 66.97 1.95
C CYS A 26 9.01 68.02 2.83
N GLU A 27 7.76 68.38 2.56
CA GLU A 27 6.99 69.30 3.38
C GLU A 27 6.88 68.82 4.83
N ARG A 28 6.55 67.54 5.03
CA ARG A 28 6.44 66.95 6.37
C ARG A 28 7.76 67.00 7.12
N PHE A 29 8.87 66.65 6.47
CA PHE A 29 10.20 66.66 7.09
C PHE A 29 10.65 68.08 7.46
N LEU A 30 10.36 69.06 6.60
CA LEU A 30 10.65 70.47 6.87
C LEU A 30 9.85 71.02 8.06
N ARG A 31 8.55 70.67 8.15
CA ARG A 31 7.68 71.01 9.29
C ARG A 31 8.16 70.37 10.60
N GLU A 32 8.74 69.18 10.53
CA GLU A 32 9.31 68.46 11.67
C GLU A 32 10.76 68.88 11.99
N GLY A 33 11.32 69.86 11.28
CA GLY A 33 12.60 70.51 11.63
C GLY A 33 13.85 70.01 10.90
N ALA A 34 13.71 69.10 9.93
CA ALA A 34 14.85 68.60 9.16
C ALA A 34 15.35 69.62 8.13
N THR A 35 16.61 69.50 7.73
CA THR A 35 17.12 70.04 6.46
C THR A 35 16.94 68.98 5.39
N VAL A 36 16.31 69.33 4.27
CA VAL A 36 15.93 68.36 3.24
C VAL A 36 16.78 68.53 1.99
N ALA A 37 17.49 67.46 1.62
CA ALA A 37 18.17 67.32 0.34
C ALA A 37 17.26 66.61 -0.66
N MET A 38 16.76 67.37 -1.64
CA MET A 38 15.87 66.91 -2.70
C MET A 38 16.70 66.41 -3.89
N THR A 39 16.47 65.17 -4.31
CA THR A 39 17.11 64.63 -5.53
C THR A 39 16.14 63.97 -6.51
N GLY A 40 16.52 63.98 -7.78
CA GLY A 40 15.80 63.46 -8.93
C GLY A 40 16.47 63.87 -10.25
N ARG A 41 16.02 63.26 -11.35
CA ARG A 41 16.65 63.41 -12.68
C ARG A 41 16.57 64.83 -13.26
N THR A 42 15.48 65.56 -12.98
CA THR A 42 15.19 66.83 -13.65
C THR A 42 15.38 68.00 -12.69
N ARG A 43 16.49 68.74 -12.82
CA ARG A 43 16.79 69.90 -11.96
C ARG A 43 15.66 70.93 -11.95
N ALA A 44 15.12 71.28 -13.12
CA ALA A 44 14.03 72.26 -13.24
C ALA A 44 12.78 71.88 -12.42
N LYS A 45 12.43 70.59 -12.34
CA LYS A 45 11.30 70.10 -11.53
C LYS A 45 11.59 70.19 -10.04
N LEU A 46 12.83 69.86 -9.64
CA LEU A 46 13.27 69.97 -8.25
C LEU A 46 13.28 71.42 -7.77
N GLU A 47 13.79 72.36 -8.58
CA GLU A 47 13.80 73.78 -8.24
C GLU A 47 12.39 74.39 -8.22
N ALA A 48 11.47 73.90 -9.06
CA ALA A 48 10.06 74.30 -9.00
C ALA A 48 9.41 73.82 -7.68
N ALA A 49 9.63 72.56 -7.29
CA ALA A 49 9.12 72.01 -6.04
C ALA A 49 9.76 72.70 -4.82
N ARG A 50 11.08 72.97 -4.85
CA ARG A 50 11.80 73.72 -3.81
C ARG A 50 11.20 75.09 -3.60
N ARG A 51 11.02 75.89 -4.67
CA ARG A 51 10.39 77.22 -4.56
C ARG A 51 9.00 77.14 -3.94
N LYS A 52 8.15 76.23 -4.43
CA LYS A 52 6.82 76.00 -3.88
C LYS A 52 6.85 75.69 -2.37
N LEU A 53 7.76 74.81 -1.93
CA LEU A 53 7.88 74.44 -0.52
C LEU A 53 8.43 75.58 0.35
N LEU A 54 9.42 76.33 -0.12
CA LEU A 54 9.95 77.51 0.58
C LEU A 54 8.87 78.59 0.75
N ASP A 55 8.12 78.87 -0.32
CA ASP A 55 7.04 79.86 -0.32
C ASP A 55 5.90 79.44 0.62
N THR A 56 5.52 78.15 0.58
CA THR A 56 4.41 77.61 1.39
C THR A 56 4.74 77.58 2.88
N LEU A 57 6.00 77.33 3.25
CA LEU A 57 6.43 77.13 4.64
C LEU A 57 7.14 78.35 5.26
N GLY A 58 7.51 79.36 4.48
CA GLY A 58 8.23 80.55 4.95
C GLY A 58 9.62 80.24 5.51
N LEU A 59 10.35 79.30 4.90
CA LEU A 59 11.67 78.84 5.37
C LEU A 59 12.83 79.47 4.59
N PRO A 60 14.04 79.63 5.18
CA PRO A 60 15.20 80.12 4.45
C PRO A 60 15.70 79.09 3.43
N GLU A 61 16.32 79.57 2.34
CA GLU A 61 16.82 78.73 1.23
C GLU A 61 17.78 77.62 1.68
N SER A 62 18.49 77.81 2.80
CA SER A 62 19.42 76.84 3.38
C SER A 62 18.76 75.57 3.93
N ARG A 63 17.43 75.57 4.12
CA ARG A 63 16.68 74.39 4.62
C ARG A 63 16.39 73.36 3.53
N ILE A 64 16.52 73.73 2.26
CA ILE A 64 16.30 72.82 1.13
C ILE A 64 17.49 72.88 0.18
N VAL A 65 18.16 71.75 -0.01
CA VAL A 65 19.26 71.57 -0.96
C VAL A 65 18.79 70.75 -2.15
N VAL A 66 19.19 71.11 -3.38
CA VAL A 66 18.80 70.39 -4.60
C VAL A 66 20.04 69.84 -5.29
N VAL A 67 20.07 68.52 -5.46
CA VAL A 67 21.11 67.83 -6.23
C VAL A 67 20.42 66.99 -7.32
N ALA A 68 20.60 67.40 -8.57
CA ALA A 68 20.02 66.71 -9.71
C ALA A 68 20.97 65.61 -10.20
N MET A 69 20.51 64.36 -10.16
CA MET A 69 21.27 63.19 -10.58
C MET A 69 20.32 62.08 -11.02
N ASP A 70 20.80 61.19 -11.89
CA ASP A 70 20.12 59.93 -12.18
C ASP A 70 20.52 58.84 -11.19
N GLY A 71 19.56 58.37 -10.39
CA GLY A 71 19.77 57.28 -9.45
C GLY A 71 20.15 55.96 -10.11
N GLY A 72 19.80 55.78 -11.38
CA GLY A 72 20.15 54.61 -12.17
C GLY A 72 21.64 54.57 -12.54
N GLU A 73 22.33 55.70 -12.47
CA GLU A 73 23.73 55.84 -12.87
C GLU A 73 24.64 55.94 -11.64
N PRO A 74 25.34 54.85 -11.23
CA PRO A 74 26.04 54.79 -9.95
C PRO A 74 27.14 55.84 -9.80
N GLY A 75 27.79 56.23 -10.91
CA GLY A 75 28.77 57.31 -10.92
C GLY A 75 28.17 58.68 -10.58
N GLN A 76 26.98 58.99 -11.10
CA GLN A 76 26.27 60.24 -10.77
C GLN A 76 25.81 60.24 -9.31
N VAL A 77 25.36 59.09 -8.79
CA VAL A 77 24.96 58.98 -7.38
C VAL A 77 26.13 59.24 -6.44
N ARG A 78 27.31 58.67 -6.69
CA ARG A 78 28.51 58.92 -5.86
C ARG A 78 28.91 60.39 -5.88
N LEU A 79 28.99 61.00 -7.06
CA LEU A 79 29.35 62.41 -7.20
C LEU A 79 28.30 63.33 -6.56
N GLY A 80 27.01 63.04 -6.74
CA GLY A 80 25.93 63.82 -6.15
C GLY A 80 25.84 63.71 -4.63
N VAL A 81 26.13 62.53 -4.06
CA VAL A 81 26.24 62.36 -2.59
C VAL A 81 27.45 63.13 -2.06
N GLN A 82 28.58 63.13 -2.77
CA GLN A 82 29.74 63.94 -2.40
C GLN A 82 29.43 65.45 -2.47
N GLU A 83 28.83 65.93 -3.57
CA GLU A 83 28.37 67.32 -3.72
C GLU A 83 27.42 67.71 -2.57
N LEU A 84 26.52 66.81 -2.19
CA LEU A 84 25.63 67.04 -1.06
C LEU A 84 26.43 67.20 0.24
N LEU A 85 27.32 66.26 0.56
CA LEU A 85 28.13 66.30 1.79
C LEU A 85 28.98 67.58 1.89
N GLU A 86 29.47 68.11 0.78
CA GLU A 86 30.15 69.41 0.73
C GLU A 86 29.22 70.58 1.10
N GLN A 87 27.92 70.49 0.82
CA GLN A 87 26.93 71.53 1.13
C GLN A 87 26.33 71.42 2.54
N VAL A 88 26.09 70.21 3.05
CA VAL A 88 25.36 69.99 4.33
C VAL A 88 26.20 69.32 5.44
N GLY A 89 27.42 68.87 5.12
CA GLY A 89 28.40 68.32 6.06
C GLY A 89 28.13 66.87 6.53
N HIS A 90 26.88 66.43 6.61
CA HIS A 90 26.52 65.07 7.01
C HIS A 90 25.12 64.68 6.49
N ILE A 91 24.81 63.39 6.53
CA ILE A 91 23.49 62.83 6.22
C ILE A 91 23.08 61.96 7.40
N ASP A 92 21.86 62.11 7.90
CA ASP A 92 21.31 61.27 8.97
C ASP A 92 20.25 60.30 8.45
N ILE A 93 19.46 60.75 7.48
CA ILE A 93 18.29 60.03 6.97
C ILE A 93 18.40 59.88 5.46
N LEU A 94 18.29 58.65 4.96
CA LEU A 94 18.09 58.36 3.55
C LEU A 94 16.67 57.83 3.35
N VAL A 95 15.86 58.50 2.53
CA VAL A 95 14.56 57.98 2.09
C VAL A 95 14.64 57.61 0.62
N ASN A 96 14.67 56.31 0.36
CA ASN A 96 14.61 55.73 -0.98
C ASN A 96 13.14 55.67 -1.45
N ASN A 97 12.63 56.80 -1.90
CA ASN A 97 11.27 56.95 -2.42
C ASN A 97 11.20 56.94 -3.96
N ALA A 98 12.31 57.20 -4.65
CA ALA A 98 12.38 57.15 -6.10
C ALA A 98 11.93 55.78 -6.65
N GLY A 99 11.14 55.84 -7.72
CA GLY A 99 10.62 54.67 -8.40
C GLY A 99 9.84 55.09 -9.64
N SER A 100 9.80 54.22 -10.64
CA SER A 100 9.01 54.44 -11.85
C SER A 100 7.71 53.62 -11.82
N ALA A 101 6.96 53.61 -12.93
CA ALA A 101 5.79 52.75 -13.06
C ALA A 101 6.15 51.40 -13.72
N GLY A 102 7.25 51.36 -14.48
CA GLY A 102 7.55 50.26 -15.40
C GLY A 102 6.51 50.11 -16.51
N PRO A 103 6.75 49.17 -17.45
CA PRO A 103 5.75 48.75 -18.43
C PRO A 103 4.42 48.33 -17.78
N LYS A 104 3.30 48.70 -18.39
CA LYS A 104 1.94 48.37 -17.91
C LYS A 104 1.24 47.43 -18.89
N CYS A 105 1.84 46.26 -19.08
CA CYS A 105 1.35 45.24 -19.99
C CYS A 105 1.50 43.83 -19.39
N PRO A 106 0.70 42.86 -19.87
CA PRO A 106 0.86 41.46 -19.48
C PRO A 106 2.27 40.93 -19.75
N LEU A 107 2.67 39.87 -19.04
CA LEU A 107 3.98 39.24 -19.11
C LEU A 107 4.42 38.94 -20.56
N ALA A 108 3.49 38.47 -21.39
CA ALA A 108 3.73 38.16 -22.80
C ALA A 108 4.16 39.37 -23.66
N GLU A 109 3.97 40.60 -23.18
CA GLU A 109 4.11 41.83 -23.96
C GLU A 109 5.19 42.77 -23.44
N ILE A 110 5.81 42.44 -22.30
CA ILE A 110 6.85 43.27 -21.68
C ILE A 110 8.01 43.57 -22.66
N PRO A 111 8.37 44.84 -22.91
CA PRO A 111 9.51 45.17 -23.76
C PRO A 111 10.83 44.92 -23.01
N PHE A 112 11.72 44.12 -23.59
CA PHE A 112 13.05 43.83 -23.06
C PHE A 112 14.17 44.53 -23.82
N THR A 113 13.90 44.95 -25.06
CA THR A 113 14.82 45.69 -25.92
C THR A 113 14.23 47.03 -26.33
N ARG A 114 15.09 47.95 -26.77
CA ARG A 114 14.65 49.26 -27.28
C ARG A 114 13.79 49.12 -28.55
N ALA A 115 14.15 48.18 -29.43
CA ALA A 115 13.40 47.89 -30.64
C ALA A 115 11.96 47.40 -30.34
N GLU A 116 11.79 46.56 -29.32
CA GLU A 116 10.44 46.14 -28.88
C GLU A 116 9.62 47.31 -28.35
N LEU A 117 10.24 48.22 -27.59
CA LEU A 117 9.59 49.42 -27.07
C LEU A 117 9.12 50.36 -28.20
N GLU A 118 9.95 50.54 -29.23
CA GLU A 118 9.64 51.35 -30.42
C GLU A 118 8.51 50.71 -31.25
N ALA A 119 8.55 49.39 -31.46
CA ALA A 119 7.47 48.66 -32.12
C ALA A 119 6.13 48.75 -31.37
N MET A 120 6.14 48.76 -30.04
CA MET A 120 4.93 48.99 -29.25
C MET A 120 4.36 50.40 -29.46
N ALA A 121 5.20 51.42 -29.53
CA ALA A 121 4.78 52.80 -29.78
C ALA A 121 4.10 52.97 -31.15
N GLU A 122 4.62 52.31 -32.19
CA GLU A 122 4.01 52.28 -33.53
C GLU A 122 2.62 51.64 -33.54
N SER A 123 2.38 50.67 -32.65
CA SER A 123 1.06 50.02 -32.46
C SER A 123 0.06 50.84 -31.62
N GLY A 124 0.39 52.08 -31.28
CA GLY A 124 -0.45 52.98 -30.47
C GLY A 124 -0.38 52.73 -28.96
N ARG A 125 0.50 51.84 -28.50
CA ARG A 125 0.71 51.53 -27.08
C ARG A 125 1.98 52.22 -26.57
N VAL A 126 1.81 53.33 -25.87
CA VAL A 126 2.93 54.18 -25.42
C VAL A 126 3.43 53.71 -24.05
N GLU A 127 4.46 52.88 -24.06
CA GLU A 127 5.27 52.57 -22.88
C GLU A 127 6.56 53.40 -22.85
N SER A 128 7.07 53.75 -21.67
CA SER A 128 8.22 54.64 -21.53
C SER A 128 9.53 53.97 -21.10
N GLU A 129 9.48 52.69 -20.74
CA GLU A 129 10.58 51.96 -20.10
C GLU A 129 10.62 50.52 -20.62
N THR A 130 11.80 49.93 -20.69
CA THR A 130 11.98 48.47 -20.80
C THR A 130 11.91 47.81 -19.42
N ALA A 131 11.88 46.47 -19.36
CA ALA A 131 12.01 45.73 -18.11
C ALA A 131 13.34 46.02 -17.38
N ALA A 132 14.43 46.22 -18.12
CA ALA A 132 15.74 46.57 -17.57
C ALA A 132 15.74 47.98 -16.96
N ASP A 133 15.13 48.95 -17.67
CA ASP A 133 14.94 50.31 -17.14
C ASP A 133 14.11 50.27 -15.85
N ALA A 134 13.01 49.50 -15.82
CA ALA A 134 12.17 49.35 -14.64
C ALA A 134 12.93 48.74 -13.45
N ALA A 135 13.69 47.65 -13.67
CA ALA A 135 14.53 47.03 -12.64
C ALA A 135 15.56 48.02 -12.07
N ARG A 136 16.24 48.77 -12.94
CA ARG A 136 17.18 49.83 -12.56
C ARG A 136 16.48 50.93 -11.75
N ASN A 137 15.32 51.40 -12.21
CA ASN A 137 14.59 52.52 -11.62
C ASN A 137 13.85 52.17 -10.32
N LEU A 138 13.51 50.90 -10.08
CA LEU A 138 12.71 50.48 -8.93
C LEU A 138 13.54 49.84 -7.82
N PHE A 139 14.61 49.14 -8.18
CA PHE A 139 15.49 48.43 -7.25
C PHE A 139 16.94 48.97 -7.31
N GLY A 140 17.50 49.13 -8.51
CA GLY A 140 18.86 49.62 -8.71
C GLY A 140 19.14 50.98 -8.07
N ILE A 141 18.20 51.93 -8.16
CA ILE A 141 18.31 53.25 -7.52
C ILE A 141 18.54 53.12 -6.02
N ALA A 142 17.69 52.35 -5.33
CA ALA A 142 17.81 52.18 -3.88
C ALA A 142 19.16 51.55 -3.51
N TRP A 143 19.61 50.55 -4.28
CA TRP A 143 20.91 49.91 -4.07
C TRP A 143 22.08 50.90 -4.25
N ASN A 144 22.07 51.68 -5.33
CA ASN A 144 23.10 52.69 -5.59
C ASN A 144 23.16 53.76 -4.50
N PHE A 145 22.01 54.27 -4.05
CA PHE A 145 21.96 55.26 -2.96
C PHE A 145 22.43 54.67 -1.63
N VAL A 146 22.05 53.42 -1.30
CA VAL A 146 22.54 52.78 -0.08
C VAL A 146 24.06 52.63 -0.12
N ARG A 147 24.63 52.14 -1.23
CA ARG A 147 26.10 52.01 -1.41
C ARG A 147 26.83 53.34 -1.26
N ALA A 148 26.27 54.42 -1.83
CA ALA A 148 26.88 55.73 -1.78
C ALA A 148 26.73 56.42 -0.41
N VAL A 149 25.61 56.24 0.30
CA VAL A 149 25.30 56.97 1.53
C VAL A 149 25.73 56.23 2.79
N ALA A 150 25.65 54.89 2.80
CA ALA A 150 25.94 54.09 3.99
C ALA A 150 27.35 54.33 4.59
N PRO A 151 28.44 54.58 3.83
CA PRO A 151 29.74 54.94 4.40
C PRO A 151 29.74 56.24 5.21
N HIS A 152 28.79 57.14 4.94
CA HIS A 152 28.70 58.47 5.55
C HIS A 152 27.66 58.57 6.67
N LEU A 153 26.81 57.56 6.85
CA LEU A 153 25.86 57.49 7.96
C LEU A 153 26.60 57.14 9.27
N LYS A 154 26.30 57.91 10.32
CA LYS A 154 26.76 57.65 11.69
C LYS A 154 25.79 56.74 12.44
N ALA A 155 26.22 56.22 13.59
CA ALA A 155 25.32 55.54 14.52
C ALA A 155 24.11 56.42 14.88
N GLY A 156 22.91 55.84 14.84
CA GLY A 156 21.62 56.55 14.95
C GLY A 156 21.00 56.93 13.60
N GLY A 157 21.77 56.85 12.50
CA GLY A 157 21.29 57.08 11.14
C GLY A 157 20.23 56.07 10.70
N THR A 158 19.45 56.42 9.68
CA THR A 158 18.37 55.56 9.19
C THR A 158 18.17 55.61 7.68
N ILE A 159 17.86 54.45 7.12
CA ILE A 159 17.49 54.25 5.73
C ILE A 159 16.05 53.74 5.70
N ILE A 160 15.19 54.43 4.94
CA ILE A 160 13.79 54.08 4.78
C ILE A 160 13.54 53.79 3.31
N ASN A 161 13.24 52.53 3.01
CA ASN A 161 12.94 52.09 1.65
C ASN A 161 11.43 52.09 1.43
N VAL A 162 10.97 52.83 0.42
CA VAL A 162 9.54 52.88 0.08
C VAL A 162 9.25 51.84 -0.99
N SER A 163 8.56 50.78 -0.59
CA SER A 163 8.07 49.72 -1.46
C SER A 163 6.60 49.95 -1.85
N THR A 164 5.81 48.89 -1.94
CA THR A 164 4.39 48.90 -2.27
C THR A 164 3.76 47.58 -1.81
N ILE A 165 2.53 47.62 -1.29
CA ILE A 165 1.83 46.38 -0.92
C ILE A 165 1.62 45.47 -2.13
N PHE A 166 1.56 46.04 -3.35
CA PHE A 166 1.37 45.29 -4.59
C PHE A 166 2.51 44.31 -4.88
N SER A 167 3.66 44.45 -4.23
CA SER A 167 4.78 43.49 -4.33
C SER A 167 4.55 42.16 -3.62
N ARG A 168 3.34 41.95 -3.06
CA ARG A 168 2.90 40.74 -2.36
C ARG A 168 1.47 40.35 -2.74
N THR A 169 0.88 40.97 -3.76
CA THR A 169 -0.52 40.75 -4.15
C THR A 169 -0.62 40.38 -5.62
N HIS A 170 -1.82 40.00 -6.05
CA HIS A 170 -2.09 39.83 -7.46
C HIS A 170 -2.16 41.23 -8.08
N TYR A 171 -1.43 41.45 -9.18
CA TYR A 171 -1.35 42.77 -9.82
C TYR A 171 -1.15 42.63 -11.33
N TYR A 172 -2.24 42.20 -11.98
CA TYR A 172 -2.31 41.89 -13.41
C TYR A 172 -1.66 42.97 -14.30
N GLY A 173 -0.79 42.54 -15.23
CA GLY A 173 -0.14 43.41 -16.20
C GLY A 173 1.00 44.26 -15.65
N ARG A 174 1.49 43.96 -14.43
CA ARG A 174 2.46 44.80 -13.71
C ARG A 174 3.68 44.03 -13.19
N ALA A 175 4.01 42.87 -13.77
CA ALA A 175 5.17 42.07 -13.38
C ALA A 175 6.49 42.90 -13.35
N ALA A 176 6.74 43.72 -14.38
CA ALA A 176 7.93 44.58 -14.44
C ALA A 176 8.02 45.65 -13.33
N TYR A 177 6.91 45.91 -12.62
CA TYR A 177 6.86 46.80 -11.47
C TYR A 177 7.03 46.05 -10.15
N VAL A 178 6.26 44.98 -9.95
CA VAL A 178 6.19 44.30 -8.65
C VAL A 178 7.38 43.37 -8.39
N VAL A 179 7.97 42.78 -9.42
CA VAL A 179 9.13 41.88 -9.30
C VAL A 179 10.36 42.64 -8.75
N PRO A 180 10.77 43.81 -9.29
CA PRO A 180 11.83 44.62 -8.68
C PRO A 180 11.48 45.15 -7.28
N LYS A 181 10.20 45.49 -7.02
CA LYS A 181 9.79 45.93 -5.68
C LYS A 181 9.80 44.79 -4.65
N ALA A 182 9.53 43.57 -5.07
CA ALA A 182 9.70 42.39 -4.24
C ALA A 182 11.18 42.15 -3.90
N ALA A 183 12.08 42.30 -4.88
CA ALA A 183 13.53 42.27 -4.65
C ALA A 183 13.96 43.33 -3.61
N LEU A 184 13.47 44.57 -3.75
CA LEU A 184 13.74 45.66 -2.81
C LEU A 184 13.31 45.33 -1.37
N ASN A 185 12.21 44.61 -1.18
CA ASN A 185 11.72 44.24 0.16
C ASN A 185 12.74 43.38 0.91
N THR A 186 13.21 42.32 0.27
CA THR A 186 14.15 41.40 0.89
C THR A 186 15.54 42.02 0.99
N PHE A 187 15.96 42.78 -0.01
CA PHE A 187 17.19 43.57 0.04
C PHE A 187 17.21 44.49 1.27
N SER A 188 16.12 45.18 1.55
CA SER A 188 16.00 46.05 2.73
C SER A 188 16.14 45.28 4.04
N ARG A 189 15.55 44.08 4.13
CA ARG A 189 15.66 43.21 5.30
C ARG A 189 17.10 42.71 5.50
N GLN A 190 17.76 42.30 4.42
CA GLN A 190 19.12 41.79 4.49
C GLN A 190 20.12 42.93 4.82
N LEU A 191 19.91 44.13 4.27
CA LEU A 191 20.65 45.33 4.66
C LEU A 191 20.51 45.66 6.14
N ALA A 192 19.34 45.43 6.74
CA ALA A 192 19.13 45.65 8.17
C ALA A 192 20.04 44.77 9.02
N SER A 193 20.33 43.54 8.59
CA SER A 193 21.31 42.66 9.22
C SER A 193 22.75 43.13 8.96
N GLU A 194 23.03 43.63 7.76
CA GLU A 194 24.37 44.09 7.34
C GLU A 194 24.81 45.39 8.05
N LEU A 195 23.93 46.39 8.10
CA LEU A 195 24.25 47.73 8.61
C LEU A 195 23.73 47.97 10.05
N GLY A 196 22.85 47.11 10.55
CA GLY A 196 22.37 47.15 11.93
C GLY A 196 23.50 47.15 12.98
N PRO A 197 24.54 46.30 12.87
CA PRO A 197 25.70 46.33 13.76
C PRO A 197 26.47 47.66 13.78
N ARG A 198 26.34 48.49 12.74
CA ARG A 198 26.92 49.85 12.68
C ARG A 198 26.03 50.91 13.34
N GLY A 199 24.89 50.51 13.92
CA GLY A 199 23.90 51.41 14.51
C GLY A 199 23.06 52.16 13.48
N ILE A 200 22.98 51.65 12.24
CA ILE A 200 22.14 52.24 11.17
C ILE A 200 20.87 51.41 11.06
N ARG A 201 19.71 52.07 11.15
CA ARG A 201 18.39 51.40 11.07
C ARG A 201 17.91 51.35 9.64
N ILE A 202 17.40 50.21 9.20
CA ILE A 202 16.82 50.03 7.87
C ILE A 202 15.41 49.47 8.01
N ASN A 203 14.42 50.21 7.53
CA ASN A 203 13.02 49.81 7.59
C ASN A 203 12.33 50.02 6.24
N THR A 204 11.29 49.24 5.98
CA THR A 204 10.58 49.26 4.70
C THR A 204 9.14 49.70 4.90
N VAL A 205 8.67 50.68 4.12
CA VAL A 205 7.27 51.11 4.11
C VAL A 205 6.56 50.50 2.91
N PHE A 206 5.36 49.98 3.13
CA PHE A 206 4.48 49.38 2.12
C PHE A 206 3.20 50.21 2.02
N PRO A 207 3.20 51.26 1.17
CA PRO A 207 1.98 51.96 0.82
C PRO A 207 0.95 51.02 0.18
N GLY A 208 -0.32 51.14 0.60
CA GLY A 208 -1.47 50.60 -0.11
C GLY A 208 -1.77 51.32 -1.43
N PRO A 209 -2.90 51.02 -2.08
CA PRO A 209 -3.42 51.89 -3.13
C PRO A 209 -3.69 53.27 -2.51
N ILE A 210 -3.04 54.33 -3.00
CA ILE A 210 -3.12 55.67 -2.38
C ILE A 210 -4.25 56.51 -2.98
N LYS A 211 -5.09 57.11 -2.13
CA LYS A 211 -6.25 57.95 -2.50
C LYS A 211 -5.81 59.03 -3.50
N SER A 212 -6.23 58.88 -4.75
CA SER A 212 -5.91 59.81 -5.85
C SER A 212 -6.77 59.54 -7.08
N ASP A 213 -7.01 60.54 -7.92
CA ASP A 213 -7.67 60.31 -9.23
C ASP A 213 -6.87 59.34 -10.11
N ARG A 214 -5.54 59.32 -9.92
CA ARG A 214 -4.64 58.46 -10.67
C ARG A 214 -4.85 56.97 -10.36
N ILE A 215 -5.04 56.57 -9.10
CA ILE A 215 -5.19 55.15 -8.77
C ILE A 215 -6.49 54.57 -9.35
N ASN A 216 -7.57 55.36 -9.35
CA ASN A 216 -8.84 54.96 -9.96
C ASN A 216 -8.69 54.66 -11.45
N LYS A 217 -8.02 55.55 -12.20
CA LYS A 217 -7.71 55.34 -13.63
C LYS A 217 -6.81 54.14 -13.88
N VAL A 218 -5.87 53.86 -12.96
CA VAL A 218 -4.99 52.68 -13.07
C VAL A 218 -5.79 51.39 -12.90
N PHE A 219 -6.70 51.34 -11.93
CA PHE A 219 -7.56 50.17 -11.72
C PHE A 219 -8.57 49.99 -12.84
N GLU A 220 -9.16 51.06 -13.36
CA GLU A 220 -10.02 51.01 -14.54
C GLU A 220 -9.27 50.48 -15.78
N ALA A 221 -8.04 50.94 -16.02
CA ALA A 221 -7.21 50.41 -17.10
C ALA A 221 -6.85 48.92 -16.89
N MET A 222 -6.62 48.50 -15.64
CA MET A 222 -6.37 47.10 -15.29
C MET A 222 -7.61 46.23 -15.52
N ASP A 223 -8.80 46.70 -15.12
CA ASP A 223 -10.07 46.02 -15.39
C ASP A 223 -10.29 45.85 -16.90
N GLY A 224 -9.95 46.88 -17.69
CA GLY A 224 -9.97 46.81 -19.16
C GLY A 224 -9.01 45.75 -19.72
N LEU A 225 -7.79 45.66 -19.20
CA LEU A 225 -6.81 44.64 -19.62
C LEU A 225 -7.24 43.20 -19.24
N ARG A 226 -7.95 43.05 -18.12
CA ARG A 226 -8.52 41.77 -17.65
C ARG A 226 -9.83 41.41 -18.35
N GLN A 227 -10.45 42.35 -19.08
CA GLN A 227 -11.77 42.22 -19.68
C GLN A 227 -12.89 41.97 -18.66
N VAL A 228 -12.81 42.65 -17.50
CA VAL A 228 -13.82 42.58 -16.43
C VAL A 228 -14.54 43.91 -16.26
N GLU A 229 -15.62 43.92 -15.47
CA GLU A 229 -16.37 45.15 -15.16
C GLU A 229 -15.46 46.19 -14.47
N SER A 230 -15.55 47.45 -14.90
CA SER A 230 -14.86 48.57 -14.27
C SER A 230 -15.20 48.67 -12.77
N GLY A 231 -14.18 48.80 -11.93
CA GLY A 231 -14.29 48.81 -10.47
C GLY A 231 -14.05 47.45 -9.81
N THR A 232 -13.84 46.37 -10.58
CA THR A 232 -13.58 45.03 -10.03
C THR A 232 -12.27 45.00 -9.24
N THR A 233 -11.17 45.47 -9.83
CA THR A 233 -9.87 45.55 -9.16
C THR A 233 -9.94 46.37 -7.86
N ALA A 234 -10.69 47.48 -7.86
CA ALA A 234 -10.87 48.29 -6.65
C ALA A 234 -11.59 47.51 -5.54
N ARG A 235 -12.68 46.79 -5.88
CA ARG A 235 -13.44 45.95 -4.94
C ARG A 235 -12.57 44.84 -4.35
N GLU A 236 -11.79 44.15 -5.18
CA GLU A 236 -10.87 43.09 -4.72
C GLU A 236 -9.86 43.60 -3.68
N PHE A 237 -9.28 44.80 -3.89
CA PHE A 237 -8.38 45.40 -2.91
C PHE A 237 -9.11 45.87 -1.65
N PHE A 238 -10.34 46.38 -1.77
CA PHE A 238 -11.15 46.68 -0.59
C PHE A 238 -11.51 45.41 0.20
N ASP A 239 -11.82 44.30 -0.45
CA ASP A 239 -12.22 43.06 0.22
C ASP A 239 -11.14 42.54 1.16
N VAL A 240 -9.87 42.68 0.79
CA VAL A 240 -8.73 42.31 1.65
C VAL A 240 -8.41 43.35 2.74
N MET A 241 -8.93 44.58 2.66
CA MET A 241 -8.79 45.57 3.75
C MET A 241 -9.68 45.22 4.94
N THR A 242 -9.12 45.27 6.14
CA THR A 242 -9.87 45.01 7.38
C THR A 242 -10.39 46.28 8.04
N LEU A 243 -9.72 47.42 7.83
CA LEU A 243 -10.09 48.70 8.42
C LEU A 243 -10.95 49.53 7.46
N ALA A 244 -12.15 49.90 7.91
CA ALA A 244 -12.93 51.00 7.32
C ALA A 244 -12.56 52.32 8.01
N ARG A 245 -12.59 53.44 7.28
CA ARG A 245 -12.23 54.78 7.79
C ARG A 245 -13.33 55.78 7.44
N ALA A 246 -13.50 56.79 8.28
CA ALA A 246 -14.38 57.92 7.97
C ALA A 246 -13.85 58.66 6.74
N ASP A 247 -14.71 58.91 5.75
CA ASP A 247 -14.40 59.77 4.61
C ASP A 247 -14.81 61.22 4.90
N GLU A 248 -14.59 62.12 3.94
CA GLU A 248 -14.82 63.58 4.09
C GLU A 248 -16.25 63.95 4.49
N ASP A 249 -17.24 63.10 4.17
CA ASP A 249 -18.65 63.27 4.53
C ASP A 249 -19.02 62.68 5.92
N GLY A 250 -18.04 62.13 6.64
CA GLY A 250 -18.21 61.49 7.95
C GLY A 250 -18.72 60.04 7.91
N SER A 251 -19.03 59.49 6.73
CA SER A 251 -19.43 58.08 6.61
C SER A 251 -18.24 57.13 6.72
N VAL A 252 -18.43 56.00 7.39
CA VAL A 252 -17.39 54.98 7.58
C VAL A 252 -17.49 53.95 6.45
N ARG A 253 -16.46 53.90 5.60
CA ARG A 253 -16.38 52.97 4.47
C ARG A 253 -14.97 52.46 4.25
N LYS A 254 -14.82 51.36 3.52
CA LYS A 254 -13.50 50.96 3.01
C LYS A 254 -13.06 51.99 1.97
N THR A 255 -11.89 52.58 2.19
CA THR A 255 -11.30 53.63 1.36
C THR A 255 -9.79 53.46 1.32
N TYR A 256 -9.12 54.21 0.46
CA TYR A 256 -7.67 54.15 0.28
C TYR A 256 -6.91 54.94 1.38
N PRO A 257 -5.73 54.48 1.81
CA PRO A 257 -4.80 55.31 2.57
C PRO A 257 -4.43 56.60 1.85
N THR A 258 -4.08 57.64 2.61
CA THR A 258 -3.67 58.95 2.08
C THR A 258 -2.15 59.07 1.97
N ILE A 259 -1.67 60.07 1.23
CA ILE A 259 -0.22 60.34 1.12
C ILE A 259 0.32 60.77 2.49
N GLU A 260 -0.49 61.49 3.27
CA GLU A 260 -0.18 61.98 4.60
C GLU A 260 0.03 60.84 5.60
N ASP A 261 -0.74 59.75 5.49
CA ASP A 261 -0.53 58.55 6.31
C ASP A 261 0.88 57.97 6.04
N VAL A 262 1.26 57.84 4.77
CA VAL A 262 2.57 57.32 4.35
C VAL A 262 3.70 58.25 4.81
N ALA A 263 3.58 59.56 4.55
CA ALA A 263 4.57 60.54 4.95
C ALA A 263 4.72 60.63 6.48
N GLY A 264 3.61 60.50 7.21
CA GLY A 264 3.59 60.45 8.68
C GLY A 264 4.34 59.23 9.23
N THR A 265 4.12 58.05 8.64
CA THR A 265 4.89 56.84 8.98
C THR A 265 6.37 57.01 8.68
N ILE A 266 6.74 57.52 7.49
CA ILE A 266 8.15 57.74 7.13
C ILE A 266 8.81 58.75 8.08
N ALA A 267 8.12 59.84 8.46
CA ALA A 267 8.64 60.81 9.43
C ALA A 267 8.84 60.19 10.82
N PHE A 268 7.95 59.29 11.25
CA PHE A 268 8.16 58.50 12.47
C PHE A 268 9.40 57.62 12.37
N LEU A 269 9.56 56.88 11.26
CA LEU A 269 10.72 56.03 11.06
C LEU A 269 12.03 56.81 10.99
N ALA A 270 11.98 58.06 10.52
CA ALA A 270 13.15 58.95 10.45
C ALA A 270 13.57 59.51 11.81
N SER A 271 12.66 59.54 12.79
CA SER A 271 12.90 60.13 14.10
C SER A 271 13.59 59.17 15.07
N GLU A 272 13.94 59.67 16.27
CA GLU A 272 14.44 58.85 17.38
C GLU A 272 13.33 58.00 18.03
N ASP A 273 12.05 58.31 17.78
CA ASP A 273 10.92 57.53 18.32
C ASP A 273 10.93 56.06 17.83
N SER A 274 11.55 55.81 16.67
CA SER A 274 11.71 54.48 16.06
C SER A 274 13.10 53.89 16.32
N ALA A 275 13.90 54.40 17.27
CA ALA A 275 15.28 53.95 17.51
C ALA A 275 15.38 52.45 17.84
N GLY A 276 14.32 51.87 18.43
CA GLY A 276 14.21 50.43 18.71
C GLY A 276 13.75 49.56 17.54
N ILE A 277 13.60 50.11 16.32
CA ILE A 277 12.99 49.43 15.17
C ILE A 277 14.02 49.28 14.03
N ASN A 278 14.34 48.05 13.67
CA ASN A 278 15.21 47.71 12.55
C ASN A 278 14.69 46.47 11.80
N GLY A 279 14.88 46.43 10.48
CA GLY A 279 14.45 45.31 9.62
C GLY A 279 12.93 45.12 9.56
N HIS A 280 12.15 46.15 9.92
CA HIS A 280 10.71 46.04 10.10
C HIS A 280 9.93 46.55 8.88
N ASN A 281 8.79 45.91 8.61
CA ASN A 281 7.87 46.28 7.53
C ASN A 281 6.71 47.09 8.08
N PHE A 282 6.42 48.25 7.50
CA PHE A 282 5.32 49.13 7.88
C PHE A 282 4.27 49.18 6.78
N GLU A 283 3.15 48.48 6.98
CA GLU A 283 2.07 48.35 5.99
C GLU A 283 1.01 49.46 6.19
N VAL A 284 1.14 50.53 5.42
CA VAL A 284 0.18 51.65 5.41
C VAL A 284 -0.93 51.33 4.41
N THR A 285 -1.78 50.36 4.78
CA THR A 285 -2.69 49.67 3.84
C THR A 285 -4.14 49.60 4.30
N HIS A 286 -4.49 50.17 5.45
CA HIS A 286 -5.78 49.89 6.13
C HIS A 286 -5.97 48.39 6.46
N GLY A 287 -4.87 47.73 6.84
CA GLY A 287 -4.88 46.35 7.33
C GLY A 287 -5.23 45.33 6.24
N MET A 288 -4.63 45.45 5.06
CA MET A 288 -4.80 44.47 3.99
C MET A 288 -4.26 43.09 4.42
N THR A 289 -5.08 42.05 4.32
CA THR A 289 -4.71 40.68 4.70
C THR A 289 -3.82 40.03 3.65
N VAL A 290 -2.53 40.38 3.67
CA VAL A 290 -1.55 39.88 2.70
C VAL A 290 -0.45 39.11 3.42
N ARG A 291 -0.18 37.87 3.00
CA ARG A 291 0.88 37.06 3.60
C ARG A 291 2.26 37.65 3.28
N GLN A 292 3.20 37.54 4.22
CA GLN A 292 4.58 37.96 3.98
C GLN A 292 5.31 37.06 2.99
N GLU A 293 4.99 35.77 3.02
CA GLU A 293 5.57 34.76 2.13
C GLU A 293 4.56 33.65 1.87
N SER A 294 4.47 33.20 0.62
CA SER A 294 3.71 32.02 0.20
C SER A 294 4.59 30.76 0.23
N ARG A 295 4.75 30.16 1.41
CA ARG A 295 5.72 29.07 1.65
C ARG A 295 5.13 27.75 2.15
N SER A 296 5.81 26.65 1.82
CA SER A 296 5.69 25.32 2.43
C SER A 296 7.07 24.66 2.50
N THR A 297 7.21 23.59 3.28
CA THR A 297 8.42 22.76 3.35
C THR A 297 8.07 21.33 2.94
N TRP A 298 8.92 20.70 2.12
CA TRP A 298 8.71 19.31 1.73
C TRP A 298 8.87 18.35 2.91
N VAL A 299 7.91 17.44 3.05
CA VAL A 299 7.89 16.37 4.09
C VAL A 299 7.78 14.96 3.48
N SER A 300 7.85 14.84 2.16
CA SER A 300 7.80 13.56 1.43
C SER A 300 8.89 13.53 0.36
N ARG A 301 9.42 12.35 0.03
CA ARG A 301 10.25 12.17 -1.17
C ARG A 301 9.37 12.27 -2.44
N PRO A 302 9.96 12.59 -3.61
CA PRO A 302 9.24 12.55 -4.88
C PRO A 302 8.99 11.08 -5.27
N GLU A 303 7.71 10.71 -5.35
CA GLU A 303 7.21 9.45 -5.91
C GLU A 303 7.09 9.65 -7.42
N LEU A 304 8.00 9.07 -8.19
CA LEU A 304 8.12 9.24 -9.65
C LEU A 304 8.29 7.88 -10.29
N ARG A 305 7.68 7.66 -11.44
CA ARG A 305 7.84 6.45 -12.27
C ARG A 305 8.80 6.74 -13.42
N THR A 306 9.52 5.73 -13.91
CA THR A 306 10.41 5.86 -15.08
C THR A 306 9.68 6.28 -16.36
N VAL A 307 8.36 6.18 -16.39
CA VAL A 307 7.52 6.52 -17.55
C VAL A 307 6.78 7.86 -17.41
N ASP A 308 6.88 8.56 -16.28
CA ASP A 308 6.06 9.76 -16.01
C ASP A 308 6.27 10.89 -17.02
N GLY A 309 7.50 11.05 -17.52
CA GLY A 309 7.87 12.02 -18.54
C GLY A 309 7.71 11.50 -19.98
N THR A 310 7.13 10.32 -20.20
CA THR A 310 7.01 9.75 -21.55
C THR A 310 6.16 10.66 -22.44
N GLY A 311 6.72 11.07 -23.58
CA GLY A 311 6.05 11.99 -24.51
C GLY A 311 6.04 13.45 -24.02
N VAL A 312 6.80 13.77 -22.96
CA VAL A 312 7.01 15.12 -22.45
C VAL A 312 8.39 15.62 -22.86
N ARG A 313 8.45 16.86 -23.33
CA ARG A 313 9.68 17.62 -23.57
C ARG A 313 9.79 18.74 -22.53
N VAL A 314 10.92 18.84 -21.85
CA VAL A 314 11.18 19.83 -20.80
C VAL A 314 12.39 20.70 -21.15
N LEU A 315 12.26 22.01 -20.95
CA LEU A 315 13.39 22.93 -20.97
C LEU A 315 14.02 23.02 -19.59
N VAL A 316 15.28 22.64 -19.44
CA VAL A 316 16.09 22.96 -18.26
C VAL A 316 16.95 24.17 -18.62
N ALA A 317 16.49 25.37 -18.27
CA ALA A 317 17.20 26.62 -18.50
C ALA A 317 18.15 26.88 -17.33
N ALA A 318 19.44 26.64 -17.54
CA ALA A 318 20.50 26.88 -16.58
C ALA A 318 21.40 28.04 -17.00
N GLY A 319 22.39 28.33 -16.14
CA GLY A 319 23.40 29.34 -16.32
C GLY A 319 24.79 28.72 -16.44
N ASP A 320 25.74 29.19 -15.62
CA ASP A 320 27.11 28.65 -15.53
C ASP A 320 27.24 27.41 -14.61
N GLN A 321 26.17 27.02 -13.89
CA GLN A 321 26.17 25.85 -13.00
C GLN A 321 25.95 24.51 -13.72
N VAL A 322 26.88 24.17 -14.62
CA VAL A 322 26.84 23.00 -15.49
C VAL A 322 26.53 21.69 -14.74
N LYS A 323 27.17 21.46 -13.59
CA LYS A 323 27.01 20.21 -12.82
C LYS A 323 25.59 20.02 -12.28
N ASP A 324 25.03 21.07 -11.69
CA ASP A 324 23.68 21.05 -11.15
C ASP A 324 22.66 20.89 -12.29
N ALA A 325 22.87 21.63 -13.37
CA ALA A 325 22.04 21.60 -14.57
C ALA A 325 21.97 20.20 -15.20
N LEU A 326 23.13 19.53 -15.36
CA LEU A 326 23.20 18.16 -15.86
C LEU A 326 22.55 17.16 -14.90
N THR A 327 22.71 17.34 -13.58
CA THR A 327 22.07 16.48 -12.58
C THR A 327 20.54 16.60 -12.66
N VAL A 328 20.02 17.82 -12.78
CA VAL A 328 18.58 18.07 -12.96
C VAL A 328 18.07 17.44 -14.25
N ALA A 329 18.79 17.62 -15.36
CA ALA A 329 18.45 17.06 -16.66
C ALA A 329 18.40 15.53 -16.65
N ARG A 330 19.38 14.86 -16.03
CA ARG A 330 19.41 13.40 -15.89
C ARG A 330 18.20 12.85 -15.15
N VAL A 331 17.80 13.47 -14.03
CA VAL A 331 16.59 13.04 -13.31
C VAL A 331 15.33 13.17 -14.18
N GLN A 332 15.24 14.20 -15.02
CA GLN A 332 14.11 14.34 -15.96
C GLN A 332 14.15 13.25 -17.05
N ALA A 333 15.32 12.98 -17.62
CA ALA A 333 15.52 11.98 -18.67
C ALA A 333 15.34 10.53 -18.18
N GLU A 334 15.63 10.27 -16.90
CA GLU A 334 15.35 9.00 -16.20
C GLU A 334 13.84 8.76 -16.06
N CYS A 335 13.03 9.82 -16.04
CA CYS A 335 11.57 9.76 -16.13
C CYS A 335 11.08 9.61 -17.59
N SER A 336 11.97 9.35 -18.55
CA SER A 336 11.69 9.24 -19.99
C SER A 336 11.25 10.54 -20.69
N ALA A 337 11.53 11.71 -20.09
CA ALA A 337 11.33 12.99 -20.77
C ALA A 337 12.46 13.30 -21.75
N GLU A 338 12.12 13.98 -22.85
CA GLU A 338 13.09 14.65 -23.72
C GLU A 338 13.52 15.97 -23.08
N VAL A 339 14.81 16.21 -22.92
CA VAL A 339 15.33 17.34 -22.14
C VAL A 339 16.13 18.26 -23.04
N ILE A 340 15.73 19.52 -23.11
CA ILE A 340 16.50 20.59 -23.74
C ILE A 340 17.27 21.31 -22.63
N LEU A 341 18.59 21.16 -22.62
CA LEU A 341 19.43 21.68 -21.55
C LEU A 341 20.09 22.99 -22.00
N GLY A 342 19.48 24.11 -21.65
CA GLY A 342 19.99 25.44 -21.97
C GLY A 342 21.10 25.87 -21.01
N LEU A 343 22.25 26.29 -21.55
CA LEU A 343 23.46 26.63 -20.79
C LEU A 343 23.96 28.04 -21.14
N GLY A 344 24.55 28.75 -20.17
CA GLY A 344 24.89 30.17 -20.33
C GLY A 344 26.06 30.47 -21.27
N SER A 345 26.88 29.48 -21.63
CA SER A 345 28.05 29.67 -22.50
C SER A 345 28.33 28.45 -23.39
N GLU A 346 29.09 28.65 -24.46
CA GLU A 346 29.49 27.58 -25.38
C GLU A 346 30.40 26.56 -24.69
N GLU A 347 31.27 27.01 -23.77
CA GLU A 347 32.09 26.12 -22.95
C GLU A 347 31.23 25.23 -22.06
N GLY A 348 30.12 25.78 -21.54
CA GLY A 348 29.14 25.01 -20.77
C GLY A 348 28.47 23.92 -21.62
N VAL A 349 28.07 24.25 -22.85
CA VAL A 349 27.51 23.29 -23.82
C VAL A 349 28.50 22.17 -24.10
N SER A 350 29.72 22.52 -24.49
CA SER A 350 30.79 21.54 -24.76
C SER A 350 31.08 20.66 -23.55
N ALA A 351 31.11 21.23 -22.34
CA ALA A 351 31.35 20.46 -21.12
C ALA A 351 30.21 19.46 -20.80
N VAL A 352 28.97 19.76 -21.18
CA VAL A 352 27.87 18.80 -21.06
C VAL A 352 27.96 17.72 -22.13
N GLU A 353 28.22 18.10 -23.39
CA GLU A 353 28.40 17.13 -24.49
C GLU A 353 29.49 16.10 -24.16
N ASP A 354 30.61 16.55 -23.60
CA ASP A 354 31.70 15.68 -23.13
C ASP A 354 31.31 14.77 -21.95
N ALA A 355 30.33 15.19 -21.13
CA ALA A 355 29.89 14.47 -19.94
C ALA A 355 28.71 13.49 -20.17
N LEU A 356 28.04 13.58 -21.32
CA LEU A 356 26.97 12.67 -21.72
C LEU A 356 27.56 11.33 -22.17
N GLY A 357 27.06 10.24 -21.59
CA GLY A 357 27.48 8.87 -21.89
C GLY A 357 26.54 8.11 -22.81
N ALA A 358 26.75 6.80 -22.92
CA ALA A 358 25.93 5.91 -23.75
C ALA A 358 24.60 5.46 -23.09
N GLN A 359 24.29 5.95 -21.89
CA GLN A 359 23.07 5.58 -21.16
C GLN A 359 21.82 6.11 -21.89
N GLU A 360 20.71 5.37 -21.83
CA GLU A 360 19.45 5.77 -22.49
C GLU A 360 18.93 7.13 -22.01
N ALA A 361 19.13 7.47 -20.74
CA ALA A 361 18.76 8.79 -20.22
C ALA A 361 19.61 9.91 -20.85
N ASP A 362 20.92 9.71 -20.99
CA ASP A 362 21.83 10.72 -21.56
C ASP A 362 21.50 11.01 -23.05
N LYS A 363 20.99 10.02 -23.80
CA LYS A 363 20.54 10.20 -25.20
C LYS A 363 19.33 11.14 -25.37
N ARG A 364 18.58 11.37 -24.30
CA ARG A 364 17.40 12.27 -24.29
C ARG A 364 17.76 13.71 -23.93
N ILE A 365 19.04 14.00 -23.67
CA ILE A 365 19.50 15.32 -23.24
C ILE A 365 20.16 16.03 -24.42
N HIS A 366 19.60 17.18 -24.79
CA HIS A 366 20.04 18.01 -25.90
C HIS A 366 20.57 19.35 -25.38
N PRO A 367 21.89 19.51 -25.19
CA PRO A 367 22.47 20.75 -24.71
C PRO A 367 22.39 21.85 -25.79
N VAL A 368 22.06 23.08 -25.37
CA VAL A 368 21.94 24.24 -26.26
C VAL A 368 22.44 25.51 -25.58
N LEU A 369 22.96 26.46 -26.36
CA LEU A 369 23.32 27.77 -25.84
C LEU A 369 22.05 28.57 -25.49
N LEU A 370 21.96 29.02 -24.25
CA LEU A 370 20.88 29.86 -23.72
C LEU A 370 21.44 30.90 -22.75
N ASP A 371 22.06 31.94 -23.30
CA ASP A 371 22.60 33.06 -22.54
C ASP A 371 21.55 34.16 -22.35
N ARG A 372 21.06 34.30 -21.12
CA ARG A 372 19.98 35.25 -20.79
C ARG A 372 20.38 36.72 -20.98
N THR A 373 21.69 37.01 -20.97
CA THR A 373 22.21 38.36 -21.22
C THR A 373 22.21 38.72 -22.71
N ARG A 374 22.14 37.71 -23.59
CA ARG A 374 22.09 37.81 -25.04
C ARG A 374 20.69 37.46 -25.57
N PRO A 375 19.77 38.44 -25.74
CA PRO A 375 18.39 38.20 -26.13
C PRO A 375 18.22 37.37 -27.40
N GLU A 376 19.18 37.47 -28.32
CA GLU A 376 19.21 36.71 -29.58
C GLU A 376 19.29 35.20 -29.36
N THR A 377 19.95 34.73 -28.29
CA THR A 377 20.06 33.28 -28.01
C THR A 377 18.73 32.69 -27.53
N VAL A 378 18.01 33.42 -26.67
CA VAL A 378 16.67 33.04 -26.22
C VAL A 378 15.71 33.01 -27.40
N THR A 379 15.77 34.03 -28.27
CA THR A 379 14.92 34.12 -29.46
C THR A 379 15.18 32.96 -30.43
N ALA A 380 16.46 32.69 -30.72
CA ALA A 380 16.87 31.60 -31.61
C ALA A 380 16.41 30.22 -31.12
N LEU A 381 16.51 29.95 -29.81
CA LEU A 381 16.02 28.70 -29.23
C LEU A 381 14.52 28.51 -29.49
N PHE A 382 13.68 29.47 -29.09
CA PHE A 382 12.23 29.32 -29.23
C PHE A 382 11.77 29.33 -30.69
N GLU A 383 12.50 29.98 -31.61
CA GLU A 383 12.26 29.83 -33.05
C GLU A 383 12.61 28.43 -33.59
N ALA A 384 13.72 27.84 -33.15
CA ALA A 384 14.08 26.47 -33.52
C ALA A 384 13.00 25.48 -33.05
N LEU A 385 12.53 25.62 -31.81
CA LEU A 385 11.47 24.78 -31.23
C LEU A 385 10.15 24.90 -32.00
N ARG A 386 9.80 26.09 -32.49
CA ARG A 386 8.61 26.28 -33.33
C ARG A 386 8.72 25.56 -34.68
N ARG A 387 9.92 25.51 -35.28
CA ARG A 387 10.15 24.83 -36.57
C ARG A 387 10.04 23.31 -36.47
N GLU A 388 10.38 22.74 -35.31
CA GLU A 388 10.32 21.29 -35.06
C GLU A 388 8.90 20.75 -34.80
N ASP A 389 7.89 21.63 -34.65
CA ASP A 389 6.52 21.28 -34.24
C ASP A 389 6.46 20.41 -32.96
N ALA A 390 7.45 20.57 -32.09
CA ALA A 390 7.66 19.77 -30.90
C ALA A 390 7.41 20.63 -29.64
N PRO A 391 6.19 20.60 -29.06
CA PRO A 391 5.85 21.43 -27.91
C PRO A 391 6.66 21.05 -26.67
N ILE A 392 7.04 22.04 -25.88
CA ILE A 392 7.59 21.88 -24.54
C ILE A 392 6.43 21.99 -23.55
N GLN A 393 6.23 20.98 -22.70
CA GLN A 393 5.13 20.97 -21.72
C GLN A 393 5.55 21.53 -20.36
N GLY A 394 6.85 21.66 -20.10
CA GLY A 394 7.32 22.23 -18.83
C GLY A 394 8.72 22.83 -18.90
N ALA A 395 9.04 23.69 -17.94
CA ALA A 395 10.36 24.29 -17.82
C ALA A 395 10.88 24.27 -16.38
N ILE A 396 12.17 23.97 -16.21
CA ILE A 396 12.91 24.13 -14.96
C ILE A 396 13.91 25.27 -15.17
N ILE A 397 13.81 26.33 -14.38
CA ILE A 397 14.64 27.53 -14.50
C ILE A 397 15.55 27.63 -13.28
N LEU A 398 16.85 27.44 -13.47
CA LEU A 398 17.87 27.68 -12.44
C LEU A 398 18.28 29.18 -12.46
N PRO A 399 19.04 29.71 -11.50
CA PRO A 399 19.63 31.05 -11.60
C PRO A 399 20.62 31.15 -12.78
N ALA A 400 20.91 32.36 -13.23
CA ALA A 400 21.86 32.58 -14.33
C ALA A 400 23.32 32.32 -13.91
N PHE A 401 23.61 32.46 -12.62
CA PHE A 401 24.92 32.16 -12.05
C PHE A 401 24.83 31.26 -10.82
N GLY A 402 25.83 30.42 -10.63
CA GLY A 402 25.99 29.58 -9.45
C GLY A 402 26.17 30.37 -8.17
N ALA A 403 26.02 29.67 -7.04
CA ALA A 403 26.11 30.24 -5.69
C ALA A 403 27.46 30.93 -5.37
N TRP A 404 28.45 30.85 -6.26
CA TRP A 404 29.75 31.51 -6.13
C TRP A 404 29.79 32.95 -6.64
N ARG A 405 28.91 33.35 -7.57
CA ARG A 405 29.07 34.63 -8.29
C ARG A 405 28.74 35.85 -7.44
N PHE A 406 27.62 35.80 -6.71
CA PHE A 406 27.15 36.92 -5.89
C PHE A 406 27.27 36.54 -4.41
N ARG A 407 28.29 37.07 -3.74
CA ARG A 407 28.59 36.84 -2.32
C ARG A 407 29.03 38.14 -1.65
N GLY A 408 28.83 38.23 -0.35
CA GLY A 408 29.30 39.34 0.48
C GLY A 408 28.31 40.50 0.62
N PRO A 409 28.72 41.59 1.30
CA PRO A 409 27.84 42.71 1.64
C PRO A 409 27.32 43.47 0.41
N PHE A 410 26.07 43.94 0.46
CA PHE A 410 25.47 44.72 -0.62
C PHE A 410 26.15 46.08 -0.81
N VAL A 411 26.66 46.69 0.26
CA VAL A 411 27.35 47.99 0.19
C VAL A 411 28.70 47.90 -0.53
N GLU A 412 29.29 46.71 -0.61
CA GLU A 412 30.59 46.46 -1.23
C GLU A 412 30.48 45.95 -2.68
N ALA A 413 29.27 45.58 -3.12
CA ALA A 413 29.02 45.15 -4.50
C ALA A 413 29.55 46.19 -5.51
N THR A 414 30.17 45.74 -6.60
CA THR A 414 30.66 46.64 -7.66
C THR A 414 29.53 47.12 -8.56
N ASP A 415 29.77 48.15 -9.37
CA ASP A 415 28.78 48.63 -10.35
C ASP A 415 28.44 47.55 -11.39
N ALA A 416 29.42 46.73 -11.74
CA ALA A 416 29.23 45.56 -12.60
C ALA A 416 28.37 44.50 -11.91
N ASP A 417 28.58 44.22 -10.62
CA ASP A 417 27.76 43.24 -9.88
C ASP A 417 26.29 43.63 -9.83
N VAL A 418 26.00 44.91 -9.54
CA VAL A 418 24.63 45.41 -9.51
C VAL A 418 23.99 45.30 -10.90
N THR A 419 24.70 45.73 -11.94
CA THR A 419 24.21 45.67 -13.32
C THR A 419 23.93 44.23 -13.76
N THR A 420 24.91 43.33 -13.59
CA THR A 420 24.77 41.91 -13.94
C THR A 420 23.65 41.25 -13.15
N PHE A 421 23.50 41.52 -11.85
CA PHE A 421 22.41 40.95 -11.05
C PHE A 421 21.03 41.40 -11.55
N LEU A 422 20.88 42.69 -11.85
CA LEU A 422 19.63 43.23 -12.39
C LEU A 422 19.31 42.63 -13.78
N GLU A 423 20.28 42.60 -14.69
CA GLU A 423 20.03 42.22 -16.08
C GLU A 423 19.96 40.70 -16.29
N ALA A 424 20.87 39.94 -15.69
CA ALA A 424 20.98 38.50 -15.92
C ALA A 424 20.06 37.66 -15.02
N GLU A 425 19.94 38.00 -13.73
CA GLU A 425 19.09 37.25 -12.79
C GLU A 425 17.66 37.77 -12.83
N LEU A 426 17.44 39.04 -12.47
CA LEU A 426 16.11 39.61 -12.28
C LEU A 426 15.36 39.79 -13.61
N VAL A 427 15.98 40.45 -14.58
CA VAL A 427 15.38 40.67 -15.91
C VAL A 427 15.45 39.40 -16.76
N GLY A 428 16.54 38.64 -16.67
CA GLY A 428 16.70 37.37 -17.39
C GLY A 428 15.62 36.34 -17.06
N MET A 429 15.21 36.20 -15.79
CA MET A 429 14.11 35.29 -15.44
C MET A 429 12.76 35.77 -15.99
N MET A 430 12.49 37.08 -16.01
CA MET A 430 11.28 37.64 -16.62
C MET A 430 11.27 37.42 -18.13
N ARG A 431 12.42 37.53 -18.80
CA ARG A 431 12.56 37.27 -20.24
C ARG A 431 12.23 35.83 -20.60
N LEU A 432 12.72 34.86 -19.82
CA LEU A 432 12.37 33.45 -20.00
C LEU A 432 10.88 33.21 -19.76
N ALA A 433 10.32 33.82 -18.72
CA ALA A 433 8.89 33.71 -18.41
C ALA A 433 8.02 34.25 -19.57
N GLN A 434 8.37 35.40 -20.13
CA GLN A 434 7.73 35.92 -21.34
C GLN A 434 7.88 34.95 -22.52
N ALA A 435 9.09 34.47 -22.80
CA ALA A 435 9.34 33.63 -23.96
C ALA A 435 8.52 32.34 -23.92
N LEU A 436 8.43 31.70 -22.75
CA LEU A 436 7.56 30.54 -22.50
C LEU A 436 6.09 30.90 -22.68
N THR A 437 5.64 32.01 -22.09
CA THR A 437 4.26 32.50 -22.20
C THR A 437 3.87 32.77 -23.67
N ARG A 438 4.77 33.35 -24.48
CA ARG A 438 4.56 33.56 -25.92
C ARG A 438 4.52 32.21 -26.65
N PHE A 439 5.48 31.33 -26.38
CA PHE A 439 5.57 30.03 -27.02
C PHE A 439 4.31 29.18 -26.80
N TRP A 440 3.82 29.08 -25.56
CA TRP A 440 2.60 28.34 -25.24
C TRP A 440 1.32 28.97 -25.77
N ARG A 441 1.31 30.29 -25.98
CA ARG A 441 0.20 30.96 -26.67
C ARG A 441 0.10 30.46 -28.10
N ASP A 442 1.22 30.49 -28.80
CA ASP A 442 1.31 30.20 -30.22
C ASP A 442 1.10 28.69 -30.47
N GLN A 443 1.51 27.83 -29.53
CA GLN A 443 1.43 26.35 -29.59
C GLN A 443 0.22 25.75 -28.84
N GLY A 444 -0.74 26.58 -28.39
CA GLY A 444 -1.84 26.15 -27.50
C GLY A 444 -2.72 25.01 -28.03
N ALA A 445 -2.81 24.82 -29.35
CA ALA A 445 -3.51 23.71 -29.96
C ALA A 445 -2.77 22.36 -29.77
N ALA A 446 -1.43 22.37 -29.83
CA ALA A 446 -0.58 21.20 -29.72
C ALA A 446 -0.35 20.74 -28.26
N LEU A 447 -0.55 21.64 -27.28
CA LEU A 447 -0.49 21.30 -25.85
C LEU A 447 -1.61 20.32 -25.48
N ARG A 448 -1.23 19.18 -24.88
CA ARG A 448 -2.16 18.16 -24.38
C ARG A 448 -2.48 18.29 -22.89
N VAL A 449 -1.58 18.92 -22.14
CA VAL A 449 -1.67 19.14 -20.70
C VAL A 449 -1.34 20.61 -20.38
N PRO A 450 -1.82 21.15 -19.24
CA PRO A 450 -1.45 22.49 -18.81
C PRO A 450 0.07 22.60 -18.60
N PRO A 451 0.71 23.66 -19.10
CA PRO A 451 2.14 23.84 -18.94
C PRO A 451 2.51 24.27 -17.51
N SER A 452 3.66 23.80 -17.03
CA SER A 452 4.17 24.08 -15.68
C SER A 452 5.61 24.59 -15.70
N VAL A 453 5.94 25.50 -14.76
CA VAL A 453 7.29 26.03 -14.56
C VAL A 453 7.76 25.81 -13.14
N VAL A 454 9.01 25.39 -12.97
CA VAL A 454 9.64 25.26 -11.67
C VAL A 454 10.93 26.07 -11.64
N PHE A 455 10.96 27.13 -10.84
CA PHE A 455 12.20 27.83 -10.54
C PHE A 455 12.97 27.08 -9.46
N LEU A 456 14.24 26.76 -9.68
CA LEU A 456 15.13 26.23 -8.66
C LEU A 456 16.04 27.35 -8.18
N SER A 457 16.22 27.49 -6.87
CA SER A 457 17.26 28.39 -6.36
C SER A 457 18.66 27.80 -6.50
N ASN A 458 19.68 28.59 -6.19
CA ASN A 458 20.99 28.05 -5.87
C ASN A 458 20.95 27.24 -4.55
N GLY A 459 21.90 26.30 -4.41
CA GLY A 459 22.26 25.73 -3.12
C GLY A 459 22.92 26.77 -2.20
N SER A 460 23.35 26.36 -1.01
CA SER A 460 23.96 27.27 -0.03
C SER A 460 25.24 27.91 -0.57
N ASP A 461 25.34 29.24 -0.53
CA ASP A 461 26.57 29.98 -0.84
C ASP A 461 27.60 29.95 0.30
N GLY A 462 27.17 29.55 1.51
CA GLY A 462 27.98 29.53 2.72
C GLY A 462 28.16 30.91 3.38
N ALA A 463 27.48 31.94 2.87
CA ALA A 463 27.56 33.34 3.25
C ALA A 463 26.16 33.97 3.38
N GLU A 464 25.30 33.33 4.18
CA GLU A 464 23.94 33.75 4.53
C GLU A 464 22.91 33.81 3.39
N ASN A 465 23.30 33.51 2.14
CA ASN A 465 22.41 33.44 0.97
C ASN A 465 21.67 34.74 0.65
N VAL A 466 22.26 35.90 0.96
CA VAL A 466 21.59 37.21 0.90
C VAL A 466 21.07 37.56 -0.50
N TYR A 467 21.86 37.31 -1.55
CA TYR A 467 21.44 37.54 -2.94
C TYR A 467 20.39 36.52 -3.40
N SER A 468 20.54 35.26 -2.99
CA SER A 468 19.58 34.19 -3.29
C SER A 468 18.21 34.47 -2.67
N ASP A 469 18.15 35.06 -1.47
CA ASP A 469 16.90 35.45 -0.82
C ASP A 469 16.24 36.67 -1.50
N VAL A 470 17.04 37.62 -2.00
CA VAL A 470 16.54 38.71 -2.86
C VAL A 470 15.88 38.13 -4.11
N LEU A 471 16.59 37.24 -4.82
CA LEU A 471 16.08 36.59 -6.02
C LEU A 471 14.82 35.77 -5.73
N ARG A 472 14.78 35.05 -4.59
CA ARG A 472 13.59 34.33 -4.12
C ARG A 472 12.35 35.20 -4.07
N SER A 473 12.41 36.35 -3.38
CA SER A 473 11.24 37.22 -3.29
C SER A 473 10.79 37.74 -4.64
N ALA A 474 11.73 38.05 -5.53
CA ALA A 474 11.43 38.50 -6.87
C ALA A 474 10.78 37.39 -7.72
N THR A 475 11.31 36.18 -7.66
CA THR A 475 10.76 35.00 -8.34
C THR A 475 9.40 34.60 -7.78
N GLU A 476 9.20 34.71 -6.45
CA GLU A 476 7.91 34.45 -5.81
C GLU A 476 6.83 35.36 -6.41
N GLU A 477 7.15 36.64 -6.54
CA GLU A 477 6.21 37.62 -7.07
C GLU A 477 5.99 37.46 -8.58
N LEU A 478 7.03 37.10 -9.34
CA LEU A 478 6.88 36.73 -10.75
C LEU A 478 5.92 35.54 -10.89
N CYS A 479 6.08 34.49 -10.07
CA CYS A 479 5.18 33.34 -10.08
C CYS A 479 3.74 33.72 -9.72
N ARG A 480 3.55 34.64 -8.76
CA ARG A 480 2.23 35.10 -8.34
C ARG A 480 1.50 35.82 -9.47
N VAL A 481 2.16 36.81 -10.10
CA VAL A 481 1.57 37.56 -11.22
C VAL A 481 1.38 36.67 -12.44
N TRP A 482 2.32 35.77 -12.73
CA TRP A 482 2.20 34.87 -13.87
C TRP A 482 0.97 33.95 -13.75
N ARG A 483 0.77 33.32 -12.59
CA ARG A 483 -0.43 32.51 -12.34
C ARG A 483 -1.72 33.32 -12.47
N ASP A 484 -1.75 34.50 -11.84
CA ASP A 484 -2.91 35.40 -11.88
C ASP A 484 -3.25 35.83 -13.31
N GLU A 485 -2.25 36.23 -14.09
CA GLU A 485 -2.44 36.60 -15.49
C GLU A 485 -2.93 35.41 -16.34
N ALA A 486 -2.37 34.22 -16.13
CA ALA A 486 -2.78 33.03 -16.86
C ALA A 486 -4.22 32.60 -16.51
N GLU A 487 -4.60 32.69 -15.24
CA GLU A 487 -5.96 32.40 -14.77
C GLU A 487 -6.98 33.36 -15.37
N GLU A 488 -6.73 34.67 -15.30
CA GLU A 488 -7.62 35.70 -15.87
C GLU A 488 -7.72 35.56 -17.40
N GLN A 489 -6.60 35.30 -18.10
CA GLN A 489 -6.60 35.08 -19.54
C GLN A 489 -7.35 33.81 -19.96
N GLN A 490 -7.29 32.75 -19.16
CA GLN A 490 -8.09 31.54 -19.37
C GLN A 490 -9.58 31.82 -19.16
N ARG A 491 -9.95 32.55 -18.10
CA ARG A 491 -11.34 32.97 -17.84
C ARG A 491 -11.90 33.82 -18.98
N ALA A 492 -11.08 34.72 -19.53
CA ALA A 492 -11.43 35.53 -20.70
C ALA A 492 -11.42 34.74 -22.04
N GLY A 493 -11.04 33.45 -22.03
CA GLY A 493 -10.99 32.61 -23.24
C GLY A 493 -9.83 32.89 -24.19
N THR A 494 -8.89 33.76 -23.81
CA THR A 494 -7.69 34.10 -24.61
C THR A 494 -6.57 33.07 -24.48
N ARG A 495 -6.66 32.18 -23.49
CA ARG A 495 -5.76 31.04 -23.25
C ARG A 495 -6.55 29.76 -23.05
N ARG A 496 -6.02 28.65 -23.55
CA ARG A 496 -6.61 27.31 -23.38
C ARG A 496 -6.34 26.74 -21.98
N PHE A 497 -5.10 26.86 -21.52
CA PHE A 497 -4.65 26.32 -20.24
C PHE A 497 -4.12 27.43 -19.34
N GLU A 498 -4.36 27.27 -18.06
CA GLU A 498 -3.68 28.02 -17.01
C GLU A 498 -2.24 27.52 -16.84
N GLU A 499 -1.29 28.43 -17.00
CA GLU A 499 0.14 28.23 -16.79
C GLU A 499 0.42 28.25 -15.28
N TRP A 500 1.15 27.25 -14.75
CA TRP A 500 1.35 27.13 -13.31
C TRP A 500 2.84 27.12 -12.91
N SER A 501 3.26 28.08 -12.08
CA SER A 501 4.69 28.25 -11.74
C SER A 501 4.98 28.10 -10.24
N ASN A 502 5.91 27.23 -9.83
CA ASN A 502 6.38 27.09 -8.45
C ASN A 502 7.87 27.45 -8.32
N GLN A 503 8.34 27.68 -7.09
CA GLN A 503 9.76 27.84 -6.78
C GLN A 503 10.22 26.84 -5.72
N ILE A 504 11.33 26.14 -5.93
CA ILE A 504 11.95 25.22 -4.96
C ILE A 504 13.21 25.86 -4.38
N ILE A 505 13.27 25.92 -3.05
CA ILE A 505 14.35 26.59 -2.30
C ILE A 505 15.33 25.58 -1.73
N ARG A 506 16.56 25.62 -2.23
CA ARG A 506 17.61 24.61 -2.05
C ARG A 506 18.59 24.92 -0.90
N TRP A 507 18.98 26.19 -0.70
CA TRP A 507 20.05 26.57 0.25
C TRP A 507 19.77 26.26 1.74
N GLY A 508 18.57 25.82 2.09
CA GLY A 508 18.24 25.35 3.45
C GLY A 508 18.70 23.92 3.76
N ASN A 509 19.18 23.18 2.76
CA ASN A 509 19.67 21.81 2.85
C ASN A 509 21.12 21.72 2.35
N GLN A 510 21.95 20.91 3.02
CA GLN A 510 23.37 20.71 2.68
C GLN A 510 23.71 19.22 2.48
N GLU A 511 22.71 18.35 2.40
CA GLU A 511 22.91 16.92 2.18
C GLU A 511 23.35 16.67 0.72
N PRO A 512 24.16 15.63 0.43
CA PRO A 512 24.60 15.35 -0.95
C PRO A 512 23.46 15.08 -1.94
N GLU A 513 22.29 14.68 -1.43
CA GLU A 513 21.09 14.37 -2.21
C GLU A 513 20.19 15.59 -2.49
N GLU A 514 20.63 16.80 -2.12
CA GLU A 514 19.92 18.07 -2.31
C GLU A 514 19.46 18.28 -3.76
N VAL A 515 20.39 18.28 -4.73
CA VAL A 515 20.08 18.52 -6.15
C VAL A 515 19.17 17.43 -6.74
N PRO A 516 19.48 16.13 -6.57
CA PRO A 516 18.58 15.06 -7.04
C PRO A 516 17.18 15.13 -6.42
N PHE A 517 17.07 15.47 -5.12
CA PHE A 517 15.78 15.62 -4.45
C PHE A 517 14.99 16.80 -5.03
N ALA A 518 15.62 17.96 -5.21
CA ALA A 518 14.99 19.12 -5.82
C ALA A 518 14.54 18.83 -7.27
N ALA A 519 15.39 18.15 -8.05
CA ALA A 519 15.09 17.74 -9.42
C ALA A 519 13.91 16.75 -9.49
N GLY A 520 13.81 15.82 -8.55
CA GLY A 520 12.68 14.89 -8.46
C GLY A 520 11.39 15.60 -8.04
N GLN A 521 11.43 16.55 -7.10
CA GLN A 521 10.25 17.36 -6.78
C GLN A 521 9.82 18.23 -7.97
N ALA A 522 10.78 18.74 -8.75
CA ALA A 522 10.49 19.46 -9.99
C ALA A 522 9.79 18.53 -11.01
N ALA A 523 10.32 17.32 -11.23
CA ALA A 523 9.68 16.30 -12.08
C ALA A 523 8.24 16.01 -11.62
N ARG A 524 8.02 15.89 -10.31
CA ARG A 524 6.68 15.65 -9.74
C ARG A 524 5.71 16.77 -10.08
N LEU A 525 6.16 18.03 -10.02
CA LEU A 525 5.34 19.19 -10.38
C LEU A 525 5.10 19.33 -11.88
N LEU A 526 6.02 18.82 -12.72
CA LEU A 526 5.91 18.90 -14.17
C LEU A 526 5.07 17.77 -14.77
N TYR A 527 5.23 16.54 -14.30
CA TYR A 527 4.64 15.35 -14.95
C TYR A 527 3.33 14.88 -14.32
N THR A 528 3.08 15.23 -13.04
CA THR A 528 1.84 14.85 -12.37
C THR A 528 0.83 16.00 -12.42
N LYS A 529 -0.47 15.70 -12.31
CA LYS A 529 -1.54 16.73 -12.29
C LYS A 529 -1.58 17.54 -10.97
N ARG A 530 -0.51 17.53 -10.16
CA ARG A 530 -0.49 18.19 -8.84
C ARG A 530 -0.21 19.69 -9.00
N ARG A 531 -1.10 20.51 -8.44
CA ARG A 531 -0.91 21.96 -8.34
C ARG A 531 -0.76 22.38 -6.87
N ILE A 532 0.41 22.88 -6.50
CA ILE A 532 0.68 23.38 -5.15
C ILE A 532 0.48 24.89 -5.12
N ARG A 533 -0.44 25.33 -4.25
CA ARG A 533 -0.82 26.75 -4.10
C ARG A 533 0.33 27.61 -3.57
N GLN A 534 1.08 27.11 -2.59
CA GLN A 534 2.28 27.78 -2.08
C GLN A 534 3.31 27.93 -3.20
N VAL A 535 3.92 29.11 -3.29
CA VAL A 535 4.88 29.40 -4.36
C VAL A 535 6.25 28.84 -3.99
N ASN A 536 6.77 29.20 -2.82
CA ASN A 536 8.08 28.78 -2.32
C ASN A 536 7.97 27.43 -1.60
N LEU A 537 8.70 26.45 -2.08
CA LEU A 537 8.73 25.08 -1.58
C LEU A 537 10.13 24.77 -1.08
N TYR A 538 10.33 24.90 0.22
CA TYR A 538 11.63 24.70 0.86
C TYR A 538 11.98 23.22 0.93
N LEU A 539 13.23 22.90 0.62
CA LEU A 539 13.81 21.64 1.05
C LEU A 539 13.89 21.62 2.59
N PRO A 540 13.61 20.47 3.23
CA PRO A 540 13.81 20.33 4.67
C PRO A 540 15.30 20.40 5.00
N ARG A 541 15.63 20.85 6.22
CA ARG A 541 17.04 20.89 6.70
C ARG A 541 17.72 19.53 6.63
N SER A 542 16.97 18.46 6.91
CA SER A 542 17.36 17.08 6.63
C SER A 542 16.22 16.37 5.92
N ILE A 543 16.49 15.88 4.70
CA ILE A 543 15.55 15.08 3.90
C ILE A 543 15.28 13.77 4.63
N VAL A 544 16.30 13.16 5.22
CA VAL A 544 16.15 11.88 5.94
C VAL A 544 15.21 12.03 7.14
N GLN A 545 15.38 13.07 7.96
CA GLN A 545 14.52 13.27 9.14
C GLN A 545 13.09 13.63 8.74
N ALA A 546 12.92 14.45 7.71
CA ALA A 546 11.59 14.88 7.27
C ALA A 546 10.81 13.79 6.54
N THR A 547 11.49 12.85 5.86
CA THR A 547 10.86 11.84 4.99
C THR A 547 10.95 10.40 5.50
N GLY A 548 11.77 10.13 6.52
CA GLY A 548 11.93 8.80 7.10
C GLY A 548 12.82 7.81 6.31
N SER A 549 13.47 8.23 5.22
CA SER A 549 14.28 7.35 4.36
C SER A 549 15.62 7.98 3.92
N ARG A 550 16.66 7.14 3.77
CA ARG A 550 18.00 7.48 3.27
C ARG A 550 18.20 7.29 1.76
N ARG A 551 17.23 6.75 1.03
CA ARG A 551 17.31 6.54 -0.44
C ARG A 551 16.09 7.15 -1.13
N ALA A 552 16.28 7.63 -2.35
CA ALA A 552 15.17 7.82 -3.29
C ALA A 552 14.57 6.43 -3.55
N ILE A 553 13.37 6.18 -3.02
CA ILE A 553 12.68 4.90 -3.17
C ILE A 553 11.54 5.18 -4.15
N PHE A 554 11.64 4.60 -5.36
CA PHE A 554 10.47 4.22 -6.13
C PHE A 554 9.64 3.30 -5.22
N GLY A 555 8.40 3.68 -4.88
CA GLY A 555 7.58 2.95 -3.90
C GLY A 555 7.37 1.49 -4.31
N TRP A 556 7.26 0.57 -3.35
CA TRP A 556 6.97 -0.85 -3.64
C TRP A 556 5.61 -1.03 -4.33
N MET A 557 4.68 -0.08 -4.18
CA MET A 557 3.39 -0.08 -4.90
C MET A 557 3.58 0.31 -6.37
N GLU A 558 4.56 1.15 -6.68
CA GLU A 558 4.90 1.56 -8.06
C GLU A 558 5.63 0.44 -8.80
N SER A 559 6.40 -0.40 -8.09
CA SER A 559 7.02 -1.60 -8.69
C SER A 559 6.00 -2.70 -9.00
N LEU A 560 4.80 -2.65 -8.43
CA LEU A 560 3.70 -3.54 -8.80
C LEU A 560 2.98 -3.07 -10.07
N MET A 561 2.89 -1.75 -10.30
CA MET A 561 2.15 -1.22 -11.45
C MET A 561 2.72 -1.75 -12.77
N GLY A 562 1.87 -2.40 -13.57
CA GLY A 562 2.27 -2.98 -14.84
C GLY A 562 2.58 -4.48 -14.78
N LEU A 563 2.82 -5.04 -13.59
CA LEU A 563 3.18 -6.45 -13.43
C LEU A 563 2.09 -7.40 -13.94
N HIS A 564 0.81 -7.02 -13.77
CA HIS A 564 -0.34 -7.80 -14.23
C HIS A 564 -1.23 -7.00 -15.18
N LEU A 565 -0.65 -6.06 -15.92
CA LEU A 565 -1.42 -5.20 -16.81
C LEU A 565 -2.25 -6.01 -17.81
N GLY A 566 -3.56 -5.76 -17.81
CA GLY A 566 -4.49 -6.37 -18.75
C GLY A 566 -4.94 -7.79 -18.38
N LYS A 567 -4.42 -8.37 -17.29
CA LYS A 567 -4.86 -9.68 -16.81
C LYS A 567 -6.22 -9.59 -16.11
N VAL A 568 -7.04 -10.63 -16.21
CA VAL A 568 -8.34 -10.74 -15.54
C VAL A 568 -8.32 -11.84 -14.49
N ALA A 569 -8.65 -11.52 -13.24
CA ALA A 569 -8.66 -12.45 -12.12
C ALA A 569 -10.06 -12.66 -11.53
N LEU A 570 -10.49 -13.92 -11.42
CA LEU A 570 -11.64 -14.33 -10.61
C LEU A 570 -11.16 -14.79 -9.23
N ILE A 571 -11.61 -14.12 -8.17
CA ILE A 571 -11.16 -14.37 -6.79
C ILE A 571 -12.34 -14.76 -5.91
N THR A 572 -12.37 -16.02 -5.47
CA THR A 572 -13.36 -16.51 -4.52
C THR A 572 -13.05 -16.07 -3.10
N GLY A 573 -14.05 -15.66 -2.32
CA GLY A 573 -13.85 -15.14 -0.97
C GLY A 573 -13.11 -13.81 -0.97
N GLY A 574 -13.35 -12.95 -1.97
CA GLY A 574 -12.62 -11.71 -2.21
C GLY A 574 -13.01 -10.52 -1.31
N SER A 575 -13.92 -10.70 -0.34
CA SER A 575 -14.44 -9.60 0.48
C SER A 575 -13.59 -9.24 1.70
N ALA A 576 -12.62 -10.08 2.08
CA ALA A 576 -11.81 -9.91 3.28
C ALA A 576 -10.57 -10.81 3.25
N GLY A 577 -9.68 -10.64 4.23
CA GLY A 577 -8.54 -11.53 4.43
C GLY A 577 -7.55 -11.50 3.28
N ILE A 578 -6.87 -12.63 3.06
CA ILE A 578 -5.94 -12.84 1.94
C ILE A 578 -6.63 -12.57 0.60
N GLY A 579 -7.88 -13.02 0.41
CA GLY A 579 -8.61 -12.82 -0.84
C GLY A 579 -8.84 -11.34 -1.18
N GLY A 580 -9.25 -10.55 -0.20
CA GLY A 580 -9.43 -9.10 -0.36
C GLY A 580 -8.11 -8.38 -0.63
N GLN A 581 -7.04 -8.69 0.13
CA GLN A 581 -5.72 -8.12 -0.10
C GLN A 581 -5.12 -8.52 -1.45
N LEU A 582 -5.36 -9.75 -1.91
CA LEU A 582 -4.91 -10.21 -3.22
C LEU A 582 -5.67 -9.50 -4.35
N GLY A 583 -6.98 -9.32 -4.20
CA GLY A 583 -7.79 -8.50 -5.11
C GLY A 583 -7.29 -7.06 -5.20
N ARG A 584 -7.04 -6.45 -4.04
CA ARG A 584 -6.43 -5.11 -3.94
C ARG A 584 -5.10 -5.02 -4.68
N LEU A 585 -4.14 -5.88 -4.33
CA LEU A 585 -2.79 -5.82 -4.88
C LEU A 585 -2.74 -6.18 -6.37
N LEU A 586 -3.55 -7.13 -6.85
CA LEU A 586 -3.67 -7.43 -8.28
C LEU A 586 -4.24 -6.24 -9.05
N ALA A 587 -5.26 -5.56 -8.51
CA ALA A 587 -5.82 -4.37 -9.14
C ALA A 587 -4.80 -3.23 -9.20
N ILE A 588 -4.05 -2.98 -8.12
CA ILE A 588 -2.93 -2.03 -8.08
C ILE A 588 -1.86 -2.39 -9.12
N ALA A 589 -1.57 -3.69 -9.26
CA ALA A 589 -0.62 -4.21 -10.24
C ALA A 589 -1.12 -4.15 -11.71
N GLY A 590 -2.35 -3.72 -11.94
CA GLY A 590 -2.91 -3.49 -13.26
C GLY A 590 -3.81 -4.61 -13.78
N ALA A 591 -4.20 -5.59 -12.96
CA ALA A 591 -5.23 -6.55 -13.32
C ALA A 591 -6.63 -5.91 -13.29
N ARG A 592 -7.60 -6.57 -13.92
CA ARG A 592 -9.03 -6.43 -13.63
C ARG A 592 -9.43 -7.58 -12.71
N VAL A 593 -10.19 -7.29 -11.66
CA VAL A 593 -10.53 -8.28 -10.63
C VAL A 593 -12.04 -8.41 -10.47
N MET A 594 -12.53 -9.65 -10.48
CA MET A 594 -13.88 -10.02 -10.05
C MET A 594 -13.77 -10.60 -8.63
N LEU A 595 -14.25 -9.86 -7.64
CA LEU A 595 -14.29 -10.30 -6.25
C LEU A 595 -15.66 -10.93 -5.96
N VAL A 596 -15.67 -12.22 -5.63
CA VAL A 596 -16.92 -12.93 -5.32
C VAL A 596 -16.97 -13.41 -3.88
N ALA A 597 -18.11 -13.24 -3.24
CA ALA A 597 -18.36 -13.72 -1.88
C ALA A 597 -19.87 -13.83 -1.61
N ARG A 598 -20.25 -14.26 -0.40
CA ARG A 598 -21.67 -14.42 -0.02
C ARG A 598 -22.35 -13.09 0.33
N GLY A 599 -21.67 -12.22 1.08
CA GLY A 599 -22.26 -11.01 1.65
C GLY A 599 -21.90 -9.75 0.88
N ARG A 600 -22.92 -8.98 0.49
CA ARG A 600 -22.78 -7.74 -0.28
C ARG A 600 -21.99 -6.63 0.43
N GLY A 601 -22.34 -6.30 1.67
CA GLY A 601 -21.76 -5.14 2.38
C GLY A 601 -20.23 -5.17 2.46
N LYS A 602 -19.62 -6.30 2.87
CA LYS A 602 -18.15 -6.43 2.92
C LYS A 602 -17.49 -6.43 1.54
N LEU A 603 -18.19 -6.88 0.49
CA LEU A 603 -17.68 -6.80 -0.88
C LEU A 603 -17.66 -5.35 -1.35
N GLU A 604 -18.72 -4.58 -1.10
CA GLU A 604 -18.80 -3.16 -1.43
C GLU A 604 -17.72 -2.37 -0.67
N GLU A 605 -17.57 -2.58 0.64
CA GLU A 605 -16.51 -1.95 1.44
C GLU A 605 -15.10 -2.23 0.87
N MET A 606 -14.81 -3.50 0.53
CA MET A 606 -13.53 -3.89 -0.05
C MET A 606 -13.33 -3.28 -1.44
N ARG A 607 -14.36 -3.33 -2.30
CA ARG A 607 -14.33 -2.75 -3.64
C ARG A 607 -14.06 -1.25 -3.57
N ASP A 608 -14.82 -0.53 -2.78
CA ASP A 608 -14.73 0.93 -2.69
C ASP A 608 -13.37 1.33 -2.12
N SER A 609 -12.85 0.60 -1.12
CA SER A 609 -11.48 0.80 -0.63
C SER A 609 -10.43 0.63 -1.74
N ILE A 610 -10.55 -0.41 -2.57
CA ILE A 610 -9.61 -0.65 -3.68
C ILE A 610 -9.77 0.44 -4.75
N VAL A 611 -11.00 0.78 -5.13
CA VAL A 611 -11.28 1.80 -6.15
C VAL A 611 -10.72 3.16 -5.73
N ASN A 612 -10.93 3.58 -4.48
CA ASN A 612 -10.37 4.82 -3.95
C ASN A 612 -8.84 4.83 -4.05
N GLU A 613 -8.21 3.73 -3.67
CA GLU A 613 -6.75 3.59 -3.77
C GLU A 613 -6.24 3.60 -5.22
N LEU A 614 -6.97 2.97 -6.14
CA LEU A 614 -6.66 3.02 -7.58
C LEU A 614 -6.81 4.44 -8.15
N GLN A 615 -7.79 5.21 -7.69
CA GLN A 615 -7.97 6.62 -8.05
C GLN A 615 -6.81 7.46 -7.51
N ASP A 616 -6.39 7.24 -6.26
CA ASP A 616 -5.28 7.95 -5.62
C ASP A 616 -3.93 7.73 -6.35
N ILE A 617 -3.69 6.51 -6.85
CA ILE A 617 -2.50 6.19 -7.67
C ILE A 617 -2.65 6.52 -9.17
N GLY A 618 -3.82 7.03 -9.58
CA GLY A 618 -4.05 7.61 -10.90
C GLY A 618 -4.47 6.63 -12.01
N TYR A 619 -5.07 5.48 -11.70
CA TYR A 619 -5.69 4.63 -12.73
C TYR A 619 -6.92 5.30 -13.37
N TYR A 620 -6.98 5.30 -14.70
CA TYR A 620 -8.18 5.72 -15.44
C TYR A 620 -9.31 4.70 -15.25
N ALA A 621 -10.54 5.20 -15.00
CA ALA A 621 -11.73 4.39 -14.80
C ALA A 621 -11.52 3.24 -13.79
N ALA A 622 -11.01 3.57 -12.59
CA ALA A 622 -10.73 2.62 -11.52
C ALA A 622 -11.92 1.69 -11.19
N GLU A 623 -13.15 2.22 -11.27
CA GLU A 623 -14.40 1.47 -11.03
C GLU A 623 -14.58 0.30 -12.00
N ASP A 624 -14.15 0.44 -13.26
CA ASP A 624 -14.27 -0.60 -14.29
C ASP A 624 -13.29 -1.75 -14.06
N ARG A 625 -12.27 -1.55 -13.22
CA ARG A 625 -11.24 -2.57 -12.95
C ARG A 625 -11.63 -3.52 -11.83
N VAL A 626 -12.55 -3.13 -10.96
CA VAL A 626 -12.91 -3.87 -9.76
C VAL A 626 -14.42 -4.10 -9.75
N GLN A 627 -14.81 -5.30 -10.16
CA GLN A 627 -16.20 -5.75 -10.15
C GLN A 627 -16.42 -6.71 -8.98
N ILE A 628 -17.67 -6.76 -8.50
CA ILE A 628 -18.06 -7.63 -7.39
C ILE A 628 -19.29 -8.44 -7.75
N LEU A 629 -19.40 -9.64 -7.19
CA LEU A 629 -20.60 -10.47 -7.25
C LEU A 629 -20.88 -11.10 -5.88
N ASP A 630 -22.02 -10.72 -5.28
CA ASP A 630 -22.50 -11.30 -4.03
C ASP A 630 -23.33 -12.57 -4.25
N GLY A 631 -23.80 -13.20 -3.17
CA GLY A 631 -24.58 -14.43 -3.27
C GLY A 631 -23.81 -15.64 -3.82
N ILE A 632 -22.47 -15.58 -3.85
CA ILE A 632 -21.64 -16.69 -4.30
C ILE A 632 -21.22 -17.54 -3.10
N ASP A 633 -21.90 -18.69 -2.94
CA ASP A 633 -21.48 -19.75 -2.03
C ASP A 633 -20.70 -20.82 -2.81
N VAL A 634 -19.49 -21.11 -2.36
CA VAL A 634 -18.63 -22.13 -3.01
C VAL A 634 -19.13 -23.56 -2.80
N GLY A 635 -20.04 -23.79 -1.84
CA GLY A 635 -20.74 -25.06 -1.70
C GLY A 635 -21.87 -25.27 -2.71
N ASP A 636 -22.27 -24.24 -3.47
CA ASP A 636 -23.36 -24.29 -4.45
C ASP A 636 -22.82 -24.25 -5.90
N GLU A 637 -23.09 -25.30 -6.65
CA GLU A 637 -22.62 -25.48 -8.03
C GLU A 637 -23.17 -24.39 -8.97
N ALA A 638 -24.42 -23.98 -8.78
CA ALA A 638 -25.02 -22.93 -9.59
C ALA A 638 -24.35 -21.57 -9.33
N SER A 639 -23.98 -21.30 -8.08
CA SER A 639 -23.21 -20.10 -7.71
C SER A 639 -21.83 -20.06 -8.36
N LEU A 640 -21.13 -21.19 -8.41
CA LEU A 640 -19.83 -21.27 -9.08
C LEU A 640 -19.93 -20.99 -10.58
N ALA A 641 -20.92 -21.57 -11.27
CA ALA A 641 -21.17 -21.31 -12.68
C ALA A 641 -21.45 -19.82 -12.95
N ARG A 642 -22.36 -19.22 -12.18
CA ARG A 642 -22.68 -17.78 -12.28
C ARG A 642 -21.44 -16.89 -12.09
N SER A 643 -20.52 -17.26 -11.19
CA SER A 643 -19.29 -16.47 -10.97
C SER A 643 -18.37 -16.45 -12.19
N VAL A 644 -18.27 -17.57 -12.92
CA VAL A 644 -17.46 -17.67 -14.15
C VAL A 644 -18.12 -16.89 -15.27
N GLU A 645 -19.42 -17.09 -15.48
CA GLU A 645 -20.23 -16.38 -16.49
C GLU A 645 -20.15 -14.87 -16.31
N ALA A 646 -20.40 -14.37 -15.10
CA ALA A 646 -20.35 -12.94 -14.80
C ALA A 646 -18.94 -12.33 -15.00
N THR A 647 -17.87 -13.09 -14.73
CA THR A 647 -16.50 -12.62 -14.98
C THR A 647 -16.22 -12.49 -16.46
N VAL A 648 -16.64 -13.49 -17.26
CA VAL A 648 -16.50 -13.47 -18.71
C VAL A 648 -17.38 -12.39 -19.33
N GLU A 649 -18.58 -12.18 -18.83
CA GLU A 649 -19.47 -11.09 -19.27
C GLU A 649 -18.85 -9.71 -18.98
N ALA A 650 -18.32 -9.52 -17.77
CA ALA A 650 -17.74 -8.23 -17.36
C ALA A 650 -16.43 -7.89 -18.08
N PHE A 651 -15.57 -8.89 -18.33
CA PHE A 651 -14.18 -8.66 -18.76
C PHE A 651 -13.76 -9.40 -20.03
N GLY A 652 -14.65 -10.20 -20.61
CA GLY A 652 -14.46 -10.95 -21.85
C GLY A 652 -13.68 -12.25 -21.73
N HIS A 653 -12.96 -12.49 -20.64
CA HIS A 653 -12.13 -13.67 -20.41
C HIS A 653 -11.69 -13.80 -18.95
N ILE A 654 -10.98 -14.89 -18.62
CA ILE A 654 -10.34 -15.11 -17.32
C ILE A 654 -8.89 -15.54 -17.59
N ASP A 655 -7.91 -14.82 -17.05
CA ASP A 655 -6.50 -15.24 -17.08
C ASP A 655 -6.13 -15.94 -15.77
N TYR A 656 -6.63 -15.47 -14.63
CA TYR A 656 -6.32 -16.00 -13.31
C TYR A 656 -7.58 -16.52 -12.60
N LEU A 657 -7.59 -17.80 -12.23
CA LEU A 657 -8.56 -18.35 -11.28
C LEU A 657 -7.89 -18.50 -9.92
N ILE A 658 -8.39 -17.78 -8.91
CA ILE A 658 -7.87 -17.86 -7.54
C ILE A 658 -8.92 -18.51 -6.64
N ASN A 659 -8.67 -19.78 -6.33
CA ASN A 659 -9.47 -20.57 -5.41
C ASN A 659 -9.05 -20.27 -3.96
N ASN A 660 -9.46 -19.10 -3.45
CA ASN A 660 -9.14 -18.62 -2.11
C ASN A 660 -10.19 -18.96 -1.04
N ALA A 661 -11.47 -19.02 -1.41
CA ALA A 661 -12.53 -19.28 -0.45
C ALA A 661 -12.35 -20.63 0.27
N GLY A 662 -12.73 -20.67 1.54
CA GLY A 662 -12.78 -21.91 2.30
C GLY A 662 -13.36 -21.75 3.69
N VAL A 663 -13.87 -22.84 4.24
CA VAL A 663 -14.44 -22.94 5.59
C VAL A 663 -13.43 -23.58 6.55
N ALA A 664 -13.58 -23.28 7.85
CA ALA A 664 -12.77 -23.91 8.90
C ALA A 664 -13.05 -25.42 9.04
N GLY A 665 -14.25 -25.85 8.66
CA GLY A 665 -14.73 -27.21 8.84
C GLY A 665 -15.41 -27.44 10.18
N ALA A 666 -15.60 -28.71 10.54
CA ALA A 666 -16.36 -29.15 11.70
C ALA A 666 -15.68 -28.82 13.04
N GLU A 667 -14.36 -28.71 13.03
CA GLU A 667 -13.53 -28.53 14.24
C GLU A 667 -13.77 -29.61 15.31
N GLN A 668 -13.87 -30.87 14.89
CA GLN A 668 -14.11 -32.02 15.75
C GLN A 668 -13.03 -33.09 15.53
N MET A 669 -12.82 -33.96 16.52
CA MET A 669 -12.09 -35.21 16.27
C MET A 669 -12.89 -36.06 15.27
N VAL A 670 -12.22 -36.94 14.53
CA VAL A 670 -12.86 -37.81 13.52
C VAL A 670 -14.00 -38.63 14.10
N VAL A 671 -13.87 -39.11 15.35
CA VAL A 671 -14.90 -39.89 16.05
C VAL A 671 -16.13 -39.09 16.48
N ASP A 672 -16.02 -37.75 16.52
CA ASP A 672 -17.09 -36.82 16.92
C ASP A 672 -17.67 -36.06 15.74
N MET A 673 -17.16 -36.32 14.53
CA MET A 673 -17.48 -35.57 13.34
C MET A 673 -18.65 -36.20 12.61
N GLU A 674 -19.67 -35.39 12.38
CA GLU A 674 -20.83 -35.80 11.59
C GLU A 674 -20.48 -35.87 10.10
N LEU A 675 -21.15 -36.80 9.41
CA LEU A 675 -20.87 -37.06 8.00
C LEU A 675 -21.20 -35.86 7.10
N ASP A 676 -22.26 -35.14 7.42
CA ASP A 676 -22.66 -33.95 6.65
C ASP A 676 -21.71 -32.77 6.88
N ASP A 677 -21.13 -32.65 8.08
CA ASP A 677 -20.11 -31.64 8.35
C ASP A 677 -18.83 -31.93 7.55
N TRP A 678 -18.39 -33.19 7.50
CA TRP A 678 -17.29 -33.64 6.64
C TRP A 678 -17.56 -33.31 5.16
N ARG A 679 -18.73 -33.69 4.64
CA ARG A 679 -19.12 -33.46 3.25
C ARG A 679 -19.20 -31.98 2.93
N ARG A 680 -19.73 -31.16 3.83
CA ARG A 680 -19.81 -29.70 3.67
C ARG A 680 -18.41 -29.09 3.53
N THR A 681 -17.45 -29.53 4.35
CA THR A 681 -16.07 -29.06 4.26
C THR A 681 -15.41 -29.45 2.94
N LEU A 682 -15.51 -30.71 2.53
CA LEU A 682 -14.93 -31.17 1.26
C LEU A 682 -15.60 -30.50 0.05
N SER A 683 -16.92 -30.30 0.11
CA SER A 683 -17.68 -29.61 -0.94
C SER A 683 -17.20 -28.17 -1.11
N ALA A 684 -17.13 -27.41 -0.01
CA ALA A 684 -16.75 -26.01 -0.02
C ALA A 684 -15.27 -25.76 -0.32
N ASN A 685 -14.36 -26.64 0.12
CA ASN A 685 -12.91 -26.40 0.03
C ASN A 685 -12.21 -27.17 -1.09
N LEU A 686 -12.76 -28.27 -1.60
CA LEU A 686 -12.06 -29.16 -2.54
C LEU A 686 -12.84 -29.37 -3.83
N ILE A 687 -14.11 -29.77 -3.72
CA ILE A 687 -14.95 -30.02 -4.90
C ILE A 687 -15.22 -28.71 -5.64
N SER A 688 -15.48 -27.62 -4.92
CA SER A 688 -15.65 -26.28 -5.48
C SER A 688 -14.46 -25.83 -6.34
N ASN A 689 -13.23 -26.08 -5.88
CA ASN A 689 -12.02 -25.76 -6.63
C ASN A 689 -11.97 -26.54 -7.94
N TYR A 690 -12.24 -27.84 -7.90
CA TYR A 690 -12.27 -28.66 -9.12
C TYR A 690 -13.38 -28.21 -10.08
N SER A 691 -14.57 -27.91 -9.56
CA SER A 691 -15.71 -27.40 -10.34
C SER A 691 -15.38 -26.09 -11.07
N LEU A 692 -14.66 -25.16 -10.41
CA LEU A 692 -14.18 -23.94 -11.06
C LEU A 692 -13.08 -24.24 -12.09
N ILE A 693 -12.14 -25.15 -11.78
CA ILE A 693 -11.09 -25.58 -12.72
C ILE A 693 -11.71 -26.12 -14.00
N GLU A 694 -12.66 -27.05 -13.87
CA GLU A 694 -13.42 -27.61 -14.99
C GLU A 694 -14.02 -26.52 -15.89
N LYS A 695 -14.59 -25.46 -15.30
CA LYS A 695 -15.26 -24.39 -16.05
C LYS A 695 -14.30 -23.44 -16.74
N VAL A 696 -13.16 -23.12 -16.11
CA VAL A 696 -12.21 -22.14 -16.66
C VAL A 696 -11.18 -22.75 -17.62
N VAL A 697 -10.89 -24.05 -17.50
CA VAL A 697 -9.88 -24.73 -18.34
C VAL A 697 -10.17 -24.60 -19.84
N PRO A 698 -11.41 -24.86 -20.32
CA PRO A 698 -11.73 -24.66 -21.75
C PRO A 698 -11.50 -23.22 -22.21
N ILE A 699 -11.88 -22.24 -21.37
CA ILE A 699 -11.72 -20.81 -21.65
C ILE A 699 -10.23 -20.45 -21.79
N MET A 700 -9.41 -20.85 -20.82
CA MET A 700 -7.97 -20.56 -20.80
C MET A 700 -7.22 -21.29 -21.92
N LYS A 701 -7.56 -22.56 -22.20
CA LYS A 701 -6.95 -23.32 -23.32
C LYS A 701 -7.28 -22.71 -24.68
N SER A 702 -8.53 -22.28 -24.90
CA SER A 702 -8.90 -21.61 -26.16
C SER A 702 -8.12 -20.32 -26.42
N ARG A 703 -7.66 -19.65 -25.34
CA ARG A 703 -6.84 -18.43 -25.40
C ARG A 703 -5.35 -18.71 -25.52
N GLY A 704 -4.91 -19.94 -25.24
CA GLY A 704 -3.49 -20.31 -25.23
C GLY A 704 -2.73 -19.89 -23.97
N SER A 705 -3.40 -19.38 -22.92
CA SER A 705 -2.74 -19.03 -21.65
C SER A 705 -3.70 -18.99 -20.47
N GLY A 706 -3.24 -19.37 -19.28
CA GLY A 706 -3.96 -19.13 -18.02
C GLY A 706 -3.15 -19.49 -16.77
N TYR A 707 -3.64 -19.07 -15.61
CA TYR A 707 -3.07 -19.44 -14.31
C TYR A 707 -4.20 -19.81 -13.33
N ILE A 708 -4.09 -20.97 -12.71
CA ILE A 708 -4.96 -21.42 -11.64
C ILE A 708 -4.15 -21.51 -10.35
N LEU A 709 -4.61 -20.83 -9.30
CA LEU A 709 -3.98 -20.83 -8.00
C LEU A 709 -4.92 -21.34 -6.91
N ASN A 710 -4.54 -22.44 -6.26
CA ASN A 710 -5.23 -22.98 -5.10
C ASN A 710 -4.64 -22.41 -3.79
N VAL A 711 -5.44 -21.73 -2.97
CA VAL A 711 -5.03 -21.32 -1.62
C VAL A 711 -5.24 -22.48 -0.65
N SER A 712 -4.21 -23.32 -0.57
CA SER A 712 -4.12 -24.43 0.39
C SER A 712 -3.75 -23.89 1.79
N SER A 713 -3.02 -24.67 2.57
CA SER A 713 -2.61 -24.37 3.93
C SER A 713 -1.41 -25.23 4.26
N TYR A 714 -0.47 -24.71 5.05
CA TYR A 714 0.64 -25.50 5.60
C TYR A 714 0.14 -26.78 6.29
N PHE A 715 -0.99 -26.68 7.00
CA PHE A 715 -1.66 -27.81 7.65
C PHE A 715 -2.32 -28.83 6.70
N GLY A 716 -2.25 -28.64 5.38
CA GLY A 716 -2.53 -29.66 4.36
C GLY A 716 -1.30 -30.51 4.00
N GLY A 717 -0.15 -30.23 4.62
CA GLY A 717 1.13 -30.89 4.37
C GLY A 717 1.84 -30.36 3.13
N GLU A 718 2.95 -31.00 2.78
CA GLU A 718 3.73 -30.70 1.58
C GLU A 718 4.02 -31.99 0.80
N LYS A 719 4.58 -31.87 -0.39
CA LYS A 719 4.87 -33.02 -1.26
C LYS A 719 5.69 -34.07 -0.49
N TYR A 720 5.25 -35.32 -0.54
CA TYR A 720 5.80 -36.48 0.18
C TYR A 720 5.66 -36.48 1.72
N ILE A 721 5.34 -35.36 2.38
CA ILE A 721 5.34 -35.24 3.84
C ILE A 721 3.97 -34.76 4.34
N ALA A 722 3.20 -35.67 4.94
CA ALA A 722 1.94 -35.32 5.58
C ALA A 722 2.15 -34.58 6.91
N VAL A 723 1.15 -33.83 7.34
CA VAL A 723 1.14 -33.14 8.64
C VAL A 723 -0.16 -33.48 9.37
N PRO A 724 -0.09 -33.88 10.65
CA PRO A 724 -1.29 -34.16 11.42
C PRO A 724 -1.92 -32.85 11.87
N TYR A 725 -3.24 -32.72 11.71
CA TYR A 725 -3.96 -31.56 12.21
C TYR A 725 -5.17 -31.96 13.08
N PRO A 726 -4.91 -32.38 14.33
CA PRO A 726 -5.96 -32.91 15.19
C PRO A 726 -7.10 -31.93 15.43
N ASN A 727 -8.29 -32.51 15.53
CA ASN A 727 -9.61 -31.89 15.56
C ASN A 727 -10.02 -31.21 14.24
N ARG A 728 -9.29 -31.45 13.13
CA ARG A 728 -9.44 -30.72 11.86
C ARG A 728 -9.19 -31.62 10.65
N ALA A 729 -9.54 -32.89 10.75
CA ALA A 729 -9.27 -33.88 9.70
C ALA A 729 -9.92 -33.52 8.35
N ASP A 730 -11.19 -33.10 8.36
CA ASP A 730 -11.91 -32.61 7.18
C ASP A 730 -11.20 -31.44 6.50
N TYR A 731 -10.77 -30.45 7.30
CA TYR A 731 -10.00 -29.31 6.80
C TYR A 731 -8.66 -29.74 6.24
N ALA A 732 -7.89 -30.56 6.97
CA ALA A 732 -6.57 -31.02 6.55
C ALA A 732 -6.65 -31.83 5.24
N VAL A 733 -7.64 -32.71 5.13
CA VAL A 733 -7.90 -33.50 3.92
C VAL A 733 -8.31 -32.60 2.77
N SER A 734 -9.20 -31.63 2.98
CA SER A 734 -9.57 -30.69 1.91
C SER A 734 -8.37 -29.86 1.41
N LYS A 735 -7.50 -29.39 2.31
CA LYS A 735 -6.31 -28.60 1.97
C LYS A 735 -5.20 -29.44 1.33
N ALA A 736 -5.00 -30.67 1.80
CA ALA A 736 -4.14 -31.64 1.14
C ALA A 736 -4.64 -31.95 -0.26
N GLY A 737 -5.96 -32.09 -0.44
CA GLY A 737 -6.61 -32.28 -1.74
C GLY A 737 -6.35 -31.13 -2.71
N GLN A 738 -6.46 -29.88 -2.26
CA GLN A 738 -6.16 -28.71 -3.09
C GLN A 738 -4.72 -28.72 -3.62
N ARG A 739 -3.75 -29.14 -2.79
CA ARG A 739 -2.35 -29.33 -3.20
C ARG A 739 -2.18 -30.56 -4.10
N ALA A 740 -2.83 -31.67 -3.77
CA ALA A 740 -2.75 -32.89 -4.55
C ALA A 740 -3.35 -32.72 -5.95
N LEU A 741 -4.37 -31.87 -6.11
CA LEU A 741 -4.87 -31.44 -7.42
C LEU A 741 -3.75 -30.78 -8.23
N VAL A 742 -3.01 -29.84 -7.63
CA VAL A 742 -1.87 -29.18 -8.29
C VAL A 742 -0.81 -30.19 -8.73
N GLU A 743 -0.39 -31.07 -7.82
CA GLU A 743 0.65 -32.08 -8.06
C GLU A 743 0.31 -33.05 -9.22
N ASN A 744 -0.98 -33.34 -9.44
CA ASN A 744 -1.41 -34.38 -10.37
C ASN A 744 -2.15 -33.86 -11.62
N LEU A 745 -2.79 -32.69 -11.53
CA LEU A 745 -3.61 -32.12 -12.61
C LEU A 745 -2.82 -31.16 -13.50
N ALA A 746 -1.72 -30.56 -13.02
CA ALA A 746 -0.94 -29.57 -13.78
C ALA A 746 -0.53 -30.06 -15.18
N ARG A 747 -0.19 -31.36 -15.30
CA ARG A 747 0.18 -31.97 -16.58
C ARG A 747 -0.94 -32.08 -17.61
N PHE A 748 -2.20 -32.01 -17.19
CA PHE A 748 -3.37 -32.13 -18.07
C PHE A 748 -3.87 -30.76 -18.54
N VAL A 749 -3.59 -29.71 -17.77
CA VAL A 749 -4.01 -28.34 -18.12
C VAL A 749 -2.92 -27.58 -18.89
N GLY A 750 -1.65 -27.99 -18.77
CA GLY A 750 -0.58 -27.52 -19.64
C GLY A 750 -0.78 -27.94 -21.11
N PRO A 751 0.01 -27.38 -22.04
CA PRO A 751 1.07 -26.39 -21.84
C PRO A 751 0.59 -24.95 -21.61
N GLU A 752 -0.71 -24.66 -21.82
CA GLU A 752 -1.25 -23.30 -21.80
C GLU A 752 -1.45 -22.76 -20.38
N ILE A 753 -1.78 -23.64 -19.43
CA ILE A 753 -2.23 -23.23 -18.09
C ILE A 753 -1.21 -23.62 -17.02
N GLN A 754 -0.75 -22.64 -16.25
CA GLN A 754 -0.04 -22.89 -14.98
C GLN A 754 -1.04 -23.26 -13.89
N LEU A 755 -0.79 -24.32 -13.14
CA LEU A 755 -1.60 -24.70 -12.00
C LEU A 755 -0.69 -24.88 -10.79
N ASN A 756 -0.84 -24.01 -9.78
CA ASN A 756 -0.01 -24.00 -8.58
C ASN A 756 -0.85 -23.83 -7.31
N ALA A 757 -0.25 -24.02 -6.14
CA ALA A 757 -0.85 -23.70 -4.85
C ALA A 757 0.02 -22.76 -4.02
N ILE A 758 -0.59 -22.09 -3.05
CA ILE A 758 0.11 -21.52 -1.90
C ILE A 758 -0.32 -22.25 -0.62
N ALA A 759 0.60 -22.42 0.32
CA ALA A 759 0.35 -23.09 1.60
C ALA A 759 0.79 -22.21 2.78
N PRO A 760 0.08 -21.09 3.06
CA PRO A 760 0.38 -20.26 4.23
C PRO A 760 0.12 -21.03 5.53
N GLY A 761 0.83 -20.63 6.60
CA GLY A 761 0.58 -21.06 7.96
C GLY A 761 -0.52 -20.23 8.63
N PRO A 762 -0.41 -19.97 9.95
CA PRO A 762 -1.16 -18.90 10.59
C PRO A 762 -0.80 -17.54 9.99
N VAL A 763 -1.81 -16.75 9.63
CA VAL A 763 -1.66 -15.45 8.98
C VAL A 763 -2.21 -14.39 9.91
N ASP A 764 -1.41 -13.36 10.20
CA ASP A 764 -1.84 -12.26 11.07
C ASP A 764 -2.84 -11.34 10.35
N GLY A 765 -3.96 -11.09 11.02
CA GLY A 765 -5.13 -10.43 10.47
C GLY A 765 -6.31 -10.54 11.42
N ASP A 766 -7.42 -9.89 11.06
CA ASP A 766 -8.58 -9.75 11.94
C ASP A 766 -9.20 -11.10 12.31
N ARG A 767 -9.17 -12.06 11.39
CA ARG A 767 -9.66 -13.42 11.67
C ARG A 767 -8.82 -14.12 12.73
N LEU A 768 -7.49 -13.96 12.70
CA LEU A 768 -6.60 -14.60 13.68
C LEU A 768 -6.76 -13.95 15.06
N ARG A 769 -6.81 -12.61 15.10
CA ARG A 769 -6.91 -11.82 16.34
C ARG A 769 -8.30 -11.90 16.99
N GLY A 770 -9.35 -11.99 16.19
CA GLY A 770 -10.74 -11.86 16.64
C GLY A 770 -11.17 -10.38 16.67
N THR A 771 -12.40 -10.12 16.23
CA THR A 771 -13.01 -8.78 16.20
C THR A 771 -14.49 -8.87 16.60
N ASP A 772 -15.09 -7.74 17.00
CA ASP A 772 -16.52 -7.62 17.31
C ASP A 772 -17.03 -8.62 18.36
N GLY A 773 -16.24 -8.82 19.43
CA GLY A 773 -16.56 -9.74 20.51
C GLY A 773 -16.40 -11.24 20.16
N LYS A 774 -15.94 -11.57 18.94
CA LYS A 774 -15.62 -12.95 18.56
C LYS A 774 -14.21 -13.31 19.00
N PRO A 775 -14.01 -14.51 19.59
CA PRO A 775 -12.68 -14.95 20.01
C PRO A 775 -11.76 -15.16 18.80
N GLY A 776 -10.48 -14.82 18.96
CA GLY A 776 -9.45 -15.13 17.97
C GLY A 776 -9.26 -16.63 17.77
N LEU A 777 -8.63 -17.03 16.66
CA LEU A 777 -8.50 -18.46 16.31
C LEU A 777 -7.72 -19.28 17.36
N PHE A 778 -6.73 -18.68 18.03
CA PHE A 778 -6.00 -19.39 19.10
C PHE A 778 -6.85 -19.59 20.36
N GLU A 779 -7.73 -18.66 20.70
CA GLU A 779 -8.68 -18.80 21.80
C GLU A 779 -9.76 -19.84 21.46
N ARG A 780 -10.33 -19.76 20.26
CA ARG A 780 -11.29 -20.74 19.75
C ARG A 780 -10.71 -22.16 19.76
N ARG A 781 -9.47 -22.33 19.28
CA ARG A 781 -8.78 -23.62 19.31
C ARG A 781 -8.45 -24.09 20.73
N SER A 782 -8.21 -23.16 21.66
CA SER A 782 -7.99 -23.49 23.06
C SER A 782 -9.22 -24.05 23.74
N LEU A 783 -10.37 -23.41 23.54
CA LEU A 783 -11.65 -23.92 24.04
C LEU A 783 -11.90 -25.35 23.54
N LEU A 784 -11.72 -25.56 22.22
CA LEU A 784 -11.86 -26.87 21.61
C LEU A 784 -10.95 -27.95 22.24
N ILE A 785 -9.68 -27.61 22.51
CA ILE A 785 -8.74 -28.54 23.13
C ILE A 785 -9.18 -28.90 24.55
N LEU A 786 -9.65 -27.92 25.33
CA LEU A 786 -10.12 -28.15 26.70
C LEU A 786 -11.39 -29.00 26.72
N GLU A 787 -12.35 -28.71 25.85
CA GLU A 787 -13.59 -29.49 25.72
C GLU A 787 -13.31 -30.92 25.27
N ASN A 788 -12.43 -31.14 24.29
CA ASN A 788 -12.06 -32.50 23.86
C ASN A 788 -11.29 -33.26 24.94
N LYS A 789 -10.46 -32.60 25.75
CA LYS A 789 -9.83 -33.23 26.92
C LYS A 789 -10.88 -33.68 27.93
N ARG A 790 -11.87 -32.82 28.23
CA ARG A 790 -12.97 -33.14 29.14
C ARG A 790 -13.80 -34.31 28.62
N LEU A 791 -14.19 -34.28 27.35
CA LEU A 791 -14.95 -35.36 26.70
C LEU A 791 -14.16 -36.67 26.67
N ASN A 792 -12.87 -36.65 26.32
CA ASN A 792 -12.06 -37.87 26.27
C ASN A 792 -11.92 -38.53 27.64
N ALA A 793 -11.66 -37.74 28.70
CA ALA A 793 -11.53 -38.27 30.05
C ALA A 793 -12.87 -38.79 30.61
N LEU A 794 -13.99 -38.10 30.32
CA LEU A 794 -15.32 -38.58 30.69
C LEU A 794 -15.66 -39.89 29.96
N TYR A 795 -15.43 -39.93 28.65
CA TYR A 795 -15.67 -41.13 27.85
C TYR A 795 -14.80 -42.30 28.29
N GLU A 796 -13.54 -42.04 28.68
CA GLU A 796 -12.64 -43.06 29.25
C GLU A 796 -13.20 -43.67 30.53
N ALA A 797 -13.65 -42.82 31.47
CA ALA A 797 -14.29 -43.28 32.69
C ALA A 797 -15.59 -44.08 32.43
N VAL A 798 -16.37 -43.70 31.41
CA VAL A 798 -17.56 -44.44 30.98
C VAL A 798 -17.19 -45.82 30.46
N VAL A 799 -16.25 -45.91 29.50
CA VAL A 799 -15.85 -47.19 28.92
C VAL A 799 -15.19 -48.10 29.96
N GLU A 800 -14.42 -47.56 30.90
CA GLU A 800 -13.88 -48.35 32.03
C GLU A 800 -15.01 -48.91 32.90
N ALA A 801 -16.05 -48.14 33.19
CA ALA A 801 -17.22 -48.63 33.90
C ALA A 801 -17.98 -49.73 33.13
N LEU A 802 -18.06 -49.61 31.80
CA LEU A 802 -18.63 -50.66 30.94
C LEU A 802 -17.79 -51.94 30.97
N ALA A 803 -16.46 -51.82 30.94
CA ALA A 803 -15.54 -52.95 31.04
C ALA A 803 -15.65 -53.67 32.40
N GLN A 804 -16.07 -52.98 33.45
CA GLN A 804 -16.40 -53.54 34.77
C GLN A 804 -17.81 -54.18 34.83
N GLY A 805 -18.51 -54.29 33.70
CA GLY A 805 -19.79 -55.00 33.58
C GLY A 805 -21.03 -54.15 33.84
N ARG A 806 -20.91 -52.81 33.90
CA ARG A 806 -22.09 -51.92 33.97
C ARG A 806 -22.73 -51.78 32.59
N SER A 807 -24.05 -51.65 32.53
CA SER A 807 -24.74 -51.36 31.26
C SER A 807 -24.59 -49.87 30.89
N PRO A 808 -24.55 -49.53 29.59
CA PRO A 808 -24.54 -48.14 29.13
C PRO A 808 -25.69 -47.32 29.70
N GLY A 809 -26.90 -47.89 29.78
CA GLY A 809 -28.04 -47.18 30.33
C GLY A 809 -27.87 -46.80 31.80
N ALA A 810 -27.34 -47.71 32.62
CA ALA A 810 -27.10 -47.46 34.04
C ALA A 810 -26.01 -46.40 34.28
N VAL A 811 -24.96 -46.37 33.46
CA VAL A 811 -23.91 -45.34 33.57
C VAL A 811 -24.45 -43.96 33.19
N LEU A 812 -25.26 -43.87 32.13
CA LEU A 812 -25.89 -42.62 31.72
C LEU A 812 -26.90 -42.11 32.76
N ASP A 813 -27.69 -43.00 33.39
CA ASP A 813 -28.61 -42.59 34.46
C ASP A 813 -27.87 -41.92 35.65
N VAL A 814 -26.68 -42.40 36.01
CA VAL A 814 -25.83 -41.76 37.04
C VAL A 814 -25.34 -40.38 36.58
N LEU A 815 -24.84 -40.30 35.34
CA LEU A 815 -24.31 -39.08 34.75
C LEU A 815 -25.39 -38.01 34.49
N ALA A 816 -26.66 -38.40 34.39
CA ALA A 816 -27.77 -37.50 34.07
C ALA A 816 -27.92 -36.35 35.08
N SER A 817 -27.53 -36.56 36.35
CA SER A 817 -27.51 -35.50 37.37
C SER A 817 -26.49 -34.40 37.06
N ASN A 818 -25.39 -34.74 36.37
CA ASN A 818 -24.29 -33.86 35.95
C ASN A 818 -23.66 -33.00 37.08
N ASP A 819 -23.88 -33.35 38.34
CA ASP A 819 -23.32 -32.66 39.50
C ASP A 819 -22.04 -33.39 39.94
N ALA A 820 -20.88 -32.76 39.70
CA ALA A 820 -19.59 -33.37 39.96
C ALA A 820 -19.38 -33.71 41.44
N ALA A 821 -19.79 -32.81 42.35
CA ALA A 821 -19.59 -33.00 43.79
C ALA A 821 -20.49 -34.12 44.33
N ARG A 822 -21.74 -34.18 43.85
CA ARG A 822 -22.67 -35.25 44.21
C ARG A 822 -22.20 -36.60 43.68
N ILE A 823 -21.79 -36.68 42.41
CA ILE A 823 -21.34 -37.93 41.79
C ILE A 823 -20.05 -38.45 42.44
N ALA A 824 -19.12 -37.56 42.83
CA ALA A 824 -17.85 -37.96 43.45
C ALA A 824 -18.03 -38.79 44.75
N VAL A 825 -19.11 -38.56 45.49
CA VAL A 825 -19.40 -39.24 46.77
C VAL A 825 -20.53 -40.28 46.69
N ASP A 826 -21.16 -40.46 45.52
CA ASP A 826 -22.26 -41.40 45.33
C ASP A 826 -21.76 -42.84 45.19
N GLU A 827 -21.93 -43.68 46.22
CA GLU A 827 -21.51 -45.08 46.20
C GLU A 827 -22.12 -45.91 45.06
N ALA A 828 -23.29 -45.52 44.54
CA ALA A 828 -23.93 -46.18 43.40
C ALA A 828 -23.21 -45.90 42.06
N ALA A 829 -22.53 -44.76 41.95
CA ALA A 829 -21.74 -44.41 40.77
C ALA A 829 -20.52 -45.33 40.62
N PRO A 830 -20.15 -45.79 39.41
CA PRO A 830 -18.97 -46.63 39.21
C PRO A 830 -17.67 -45.96 39.71
N PRO A 831 -16.66 -46.71 40.22
CA PRO A 831 -15.43 -46.14 40.76
C PRO A 831 -14.70 -45.19 39.80
N ALA A 832 -14.61 -45.54 38.52
CA ALA A 832 -13.99 -44.70 37.49
C ALA A 832 -14.72 -43.35 37.30
N ILE A 833 -16.06 -43.37 37.36
CA ILE A 833 -16.90 -42.17 37.25
C ILE A 833 -16.76 -41.28 38.48
N ARG A 834 -16.70 -41.86 39.68
CA ARG A 834 -16.45 -41.12 40.93
C ARG A 834 -15.08 -40.45 40.91
N ALA A 835 -14.04 -41.19 40.54
CA ALA A 835 -12.67 -40.68 40.47
C ALA A 835 -12.56 -39.52 39.47
N PHE A 836 -13.22 -39.64 38.31
CA PHE A 836 -13.30 -38.55 37.35
C PHE A 836 -14.03 -37.32 37.91
N ALA A 837 -15.17 -37.51 38.58
CA ALA A 837 -15.94 -36.42 39.18
C ALA A 837 -15.18 -35.69 40.30
N ASP A 838 -14.45 -36.44 41.14
CA ASP A 838 -13.56 -35.86 42.16
C ASP A 838 -12.44 -35.01 41.54
N GLU A 839 -11.82 -35.51 40.46
CA GLU A 839 -10.79 -34.76 39.75
C GLU A 839 -11.33 -33.48 39.11
N VAL A 840 -12.55 -33.52 38.57
CA VAL A 840 -13.25 -32.33 38.08
C VAL A 840 -13.45 -31.29 39.19
N CYS A 841 -13.86 -31.73 40.39
CA CYS A 841 -14.03 -30.83 41.54
C CYS A 841 -12.70 -30.21 41.99
N ARG A 842 -11.60 -30.96 41.96
CA ARG A 842 -10.27 -30.45 42.37
C ARG A 842 -9.68 -29.48 41.35
N THR A 843 -9.83 -29.76 40.06
CA THR A 843 -9.15 -29.03 38.99
C THR A 843 -9.95 -27.86 38.41
N GLY A 844 -11.28 -27.87 38.58
CA GLY A 844 -12.17 -26.84 38.02
C GLY A 844 -12.45 -25.64 38.94
N VAL A 845 -11.76 -25.51 40.08
CA VAL A 845 -11.93 -24.38 41.00
C VAL A 845 -10.92 -23.27 40.66
N HIS A 846 -11.42 -22.12 40.23
CA HIS A 846 -10.62 -20.94 39.93
C HIS A 846 -11.02 -19.75 40.82
N PRO A 847 -10.17 -19.29 41.74
CA PRO A 847 -10.49 -18.16 42.61
C PRO A 847 -10.78 -16.89 41.79
N GLY A 848 -12.00 -16.36 41.90
CA GLY A 848 -12.40 -15.10 41.26
C GLY A 848 -12.91 -15.21 39.81
N GLU A 849 -13.15 -16.42 39.29
CA GLU A 849 -13.84 -16.64 38.00
C GLU A 849 -15.14 -17.44 38.18
N ASP A 850 -16.26 -16.94 37.63
CA ASP A 850 -17.56 -17.62 37.61
C ASP A 850 -17.61 -18.66 36.47
N ALA A 851 -16.78 -19.70 36.54
CA ALA A 851 -16.77 -20.80 35.57
C ALA A 851 -17.38 -22.09 36.14
N SER A 852 -18.20 -22.77 35.33
CA SER A 852 -19.02 -23.89 35.81
C SER A 852 -18.33 -25.26 35.72
N ALA A 853 -17.14 -25.34 35.09
CA ALA A 853 -16.42 -26.59 34.82
C ALA A 853 -16.03 -27.38 36.08
N GLY A 854 -15.94 -26.76 37.25
CA GLY A 854 -15.71 -27.46 38.53
C GLY A 854 -16.97 -28.03 39.18
N ARG A 855 -18.15 -27.57 38.76
CA ARG A 855 -19.46 -27.99 39.28
C ARG A 855 -20.12 -29.06 38.39
N PHE A 856 -19.97 -28.91 37.07
CA PHE A 856 -20.58 -29.80 36.09
C PHE A 856 -19.55 -30.66 35.38
N LEU A 857 -19.87 -31.94 35.15
CA LEU A 857 -19.02 -32.85 34.39
C LEU A 857 -18.97 -32.47 32.91
N MET A 858 -20.09 -31.99 32.36
CA MET A 858 -20.25 -31.67 30.94
C MET A 858 -21.18 -30.48 30.70
N ASN A 859 -20.98 -29.81 29.57
CA ASN A 859 -21.97 -28.93 28.96
C ASN A 859 -22.78 -29.71 27.90
N ARG A 860 -23.78 -29.07 27.30
CA ARG A 860 -24.65 -29.70 26.29
C ARG A 860 -23.89 -30.30 25.09
N PRO A 861 -22.95 -29.59 24.43
CA PRO A 861 -22.15 -30.18 23.36
C PRO A 861 -21.36 -31.43 23.76
N ILE A 862 -20.76 -31.45 24.96
CA ILE A 862 -20.02 -32.62 25.45
C ILE A 862 -20.96 -33.79 25.70
N ALA A 863 -22.15 -33.56 26.27
CA ALA A 863 -23.14 -34.61 26.53
C ALA A 863 -23.66 -35.26 25.24
N GLN A 864 -23.94 -34.45 24.22
CA GLN A 864 -24.38 -34.93 22.89
C GLN A 864 -23.28 -35.77 22.23
N ARG A 865 -22.04 -35.29 22.23
CA ARG A 865 -20.90 -36.03 21.65
C ARG A 865 -20.59 -37.31 22.42
N LEU A 866 -20.72 -37.32 23.74
CA LEU A 866 -20.56 -38.54 24.54
C LEU A 866 -21.54 -39.62 24.10
N LEU A 867 -22.83 -39.26 23.97
CA LEU A 867 -23.86 -40.19 23.52
C LEU A 867 -23.61 -40.65 22.08
N ALA A 868 -23.20 -39.75 21.19
CA ALA A 868 -22.82 -40.07 19.82
C ALA A 868 -21.65 -41.08 19.75
N ARG A 869 -20.61 -40.93 20.57
CA ARG A 869 -19.51 -41.91 20.66
C ARG A 869 -19.99 -43.28 21.13
N LEU A 870 -20.88 -43.34 22.12
CA LEU A 870 -21.41 -44.62 22.61
C LEU A 870 -22.23 -45.34 21.53
N ARG A 871 -23.04 -44.60 20.76
CA ARG A 871 -23.79 -45.12 19.61
C ARG A 871 -22.86 -45.57 18.49
N LEU A 872 -21.97 -44.70 18.04
CA LEU A 872 -21.05 -44.98 16.93
C LEU A 872 -20.11 -46.15 17.27
N GLY A 873 -19.59 -46.20 18.49
CA GLY A 873 -18.77 -47.30 19.03
C GLY A 873 -19.57 -48.56 19.40
N ALA A 874 -20.84 -48.65 19.00
CA ALA A 874 -21.69 -49.82 19.11
C ALA A 874 -21.88 -50.33 20.56
N ARG A 875 -21.80 -49.44 21.56
CA ARG A 875 -21.89 -49.82 22.98
C ARG A 875 -23.30 -50.22 23.40
N PHE A 876 -24.32 -49.79 22.66
CA PHE A 876 -25.73 -50.17 22.88
C PHE A 876 -26.17 -51.46 22.17
N LEU A 877 -25.29 -52.19 21.48
CA LEU A 877 -25.68 -53.41 20.76
C LEU A 877 -26.39 -54.45 21.64
N GLY A 878 -26.04 -54.52 22.93
CA GLY A 878 -26.67 -55.42 23.90
C GLY A 878 -27.87 -54.82 24.65
N GLU A 879 -28.19 -53.54 24.45
CA GLU A 879 -29.28 -52.81 25.12
C GLU A 879 -29.91 -51.78 24.14
N PRO A 880 -30.56 -52.22 23.04
CA PRO A 880 -31.01 -51.32 21.97
C PRO A 880 -32.02 -50.27 22.47
N ASP A 881 -32.96 -50.69 23.32
CA ASP A 881 -34.00 -49.83 23.89
C ASP A 881 -33.40 -48.67 24.71
N ALA A 882 -32.27 -48.89 25.40
CA ALA A 882 -31.59 -47.80 26.11
C ALA A 882 -30.94 -46.80 25.16
N GLY A 883 -30.44 -47.26 24.00
CA GLY A 883 -29.92 -46.39 22.96
C GLY A 883 -30.97 -45.45 22.37
N GLU A 884 -32.23 -45.88 22.33
CA GLU A 884 -33.39 -45.09 21.91
C GLU A 884 -33.95 -44.20 23.05
N ARG A 885 -33.88 -44.67 24.30
CA ARG A 885 -34.36 -43.94 25.50
C ARG A 885 -33.71 -42.58 25.69
N PHE A 886 -32.41 -42.46 25.43
CA PHE A 886 -31.67 -41.21 25.65
C PHE A 886 -31.65 -40.33 24.40
N GLY A 887 -32.40 -39.23 24.41
CA GLY A 887 -32.35 -38.20 23.37
C GLY A 887 -31.17 -37.23 23.54
N ASP A 888 -31.16 -36.15 22.75
CA ASP A 888 -30.11 -35.12 22.82
C ASP A 888 -30.09 -34.33 24.14
N ASP A 889 -31.18 -34.42 24.91
CA ASP A 889 -31.44 -33.66 26.15
C ASP A 889 -31.56 -34.58 27.38
N TRP A 890 -30.72 -35.61 27.46
CA TRP A 890 -30.75 -36.60 28.55
C TRP A 890 -30.19 -36.12 29.90
N ILE A 891 -29.60 -34.92 29.94
CA ILE A 891 -29.00 -34.33 31.14
C ILE A 891 -30.03 -33.50 31.91
N LEU A 892 -30.14 -33.71 33.22
CA LEU A 892 -31.10 -33.05 34.11
C LEU A 892 -30.64 -31.65 34.56
N ALA A 893 -29.34 -31.43 34.69
CA ALA A 893 -28.77 -30.15 35.10
C ALA A 893 -27.63 -29.73 34.16
N LEU A 894 -27.72 -28.54 33.58
CA LEU A 894 -26.72 -27.96 32.70
C LEU A 894 -26.31 -26.57 33.22
N PRO A 895 -25.10 -26.10 32.90
CA PRO A 895 -24.72 -24.72 33.21
C PRO A 895 -25.65 -23.71 32.53
N GLU A 896 -26.03 -22.66 33.25
CA GLU A 896 -26.98 -21.63 32.78
C GLU A 896 -26.25 -20.52 32.01
N PRO A 897 -26.64 -20.18 30.77
CA PRO A 897 -26.09 -19.02 30.07
C PRO A 897 -26.39 -17.72 30.87
N PRO A 898 -25.43 -16.80 31.06
CA PRO A 898 -24.15 -16.66 30.35
C PRO A 898 -22.93 -17.28 31.08
N GLU A 899 -23.10 -18.14 32.08
CA GLU A 899 -22.00 -18.77 32.83
C GLU A 899 -21.07 -19.55 31.87
N PRO A 900 -19.80 -19.16 31.71
CA PRO A 900 -18.87 -19.91 30.87
C PRO A 900 -18.58 -21.28 31.48
N PHE A 901 -18.63 -22.33 30.65
CA PHE A 901 -18.26 -23.67 31.11
C PHE A 901 -16.77 -23.72 31.50
N MET A 902 -15.88 -23.37 30.58
CA MET A 902 -14.43 -23.34 30.84
C MET A 902 -13.99 -21.99 31.41
N ALA A 903 -13.09 -22.03 32.39
CA ALA A 903 -12.45 -20.85 32.96
C ALA A 903 -11.65 -20.06 31.91
N ARG A 904 -11.80 -18.73 31.92
CA ARG A 904 -11.16 -17.84 30.94
C ARG A 904 -9.64 -17.87 31.10
N ALA A 905 -9.11 -17.93 32.32
CA ALA A 905 -7.68 -18.06 32.57
C ALA A 905 -7.06 -19.26 31.83
N ASP A 906 -7.76 -20.40 31.79
CA ASP A 906 -7.26 -21.62 31.16
C ASP A 906 -7.34 -21.58 29.64
N VAL A 907 -8.42 -21.01 29.09
CA VAL A 907 -8.52 -20.74 27.65
C VAL A 907 -7.35 -19.85 27.21
N LEU A 908 -7.07 -18.77 27.93
CA LEU A 908 -5.97 -17.86 27.61
C LEU A 908 -4.59 -18.48 27.80
N ARG A 909 -4.40 -19.30 28.84
CA ARG A 909 -3.15 -20.04 29.08
C ARG A 909 -2.87 -21.01 27.94
N GLN A 910 -3.87 -21.76 27.51
CA GLN A 910 -3.77 -22.69 26.39
C GLN A 910 -3.56 -21.94 25.06
N ALA A 911 -4.17 -20.76 24.87
CA ALA A 911 -4.03 -19.96 23.66
C ALA A 911 -2.60 -19.43 23.51
N ARG A 912 -2.00 -18.95 24.61
CA ARG A 912 -0.58 -18.57 24.65
C ARG A 912 0.32 -19.73 24.27
N LYS A 913 0.08 -20.94 24.82
CA LYS A 913 0.86 -22.14 24.48
C LYS A 913 0.81 -22.46 22.98
N ILE A 914 -0.35 -22.35 22.35
CA ILE A 914 -0.51 -22.57 20.91
C ILE A 914 0.26 -21.51 20.12
N ARG A 915 0.04 -20.23 20.46
CA ARG A 915 0.69 -19.09 19.80
C ARG A 915 2.21 -19.19 19.88
N ASP A 916 2.75 -19.38 21.09
CA ASP A 916 4.19 -19.42 21.32
C ASP A 916 4.82 -20.66 20.67
N GLY A 917 4.09 -21.78 20.62
CA GLY A 917 4.49 -22.97 19.86
C GLY A 917 4.59 -22.69 18.36
N VAL A 918 3.62 -22.01 17.77
CA VAL A 918 3.67 -21.58 16.35
C VAL A 918 4.84 -20.65 16.11
N LEU A 919 4.98 -19.58 16.91
CA LEU A 919 6.07 -18.60 16.77
C LEU A 919 7.45 -19.26 16.89
N GLY A 920 7.59 -20.26 17.76
CA GLY A 920 8.81 -21.05 17.91
C GLY A 920 9.23 -21.81 16.65
N MET A 921 8.26 -22.18 15.79
CA MET A 921 8.46 -22.92 14.55
C MET A 921 8.66 -22.03 13.31
N LEU A 922 8.53 -20.70 13.43
CA LEU A 922 8.72 -19.78 12.30
C LEU A 922 10.19 -19.36 12.19
N HIS A 923 10.83 -19.65 11.05
CA HIS A 923 12.20 -19.20 10.79
C HIS A 923 12.32 -17.68 10.79
N LEU A 924 11.30 -16.96 10.30
CA LEU A 924 11.28 -15.49 10.30
C LEU A 924 10.82 -14.89 11.64
N ARG A 925 10.50 -15.73 12.64
CA ARG A 925 10.07 -15.35 14.00
C ARG A 925 8.83 -14.44 14.07
N ASN A 926 8.15 -14.24 12.95
CA ASN A 926 6.93 -13.45 12.86
C ASN A 926 5.93 -14.14 11.94
N MET A 927 4.64 -14.08 12.30
CA MET A 927 3.58 -14.56 11.41
C MET A 927 3.45 -13.59 10.23
N PRO A 928 3.38 -14.08 8.98
CA PRO A 928 3.13 -13.21 7.85
C PRO A 928 1.73 -12.59 7.98
N SER A 929 1.59 -11.33 7.61
CA SER A 929 0.29 -10.67 7.53
C SER A 929 -0.51 -11.12 6.30
N GLU A 930 -1.82 -10.84 6.29
CA GLU A 930 -2.65 -11.07 5.09
C GLU A 930 -2.09 -10.35 3.86
N GLN A 931 -1.51 -9.16 4.04
CA GLN A 931 -0.85 -8.40 2.98
C GLN A 931 0.45 -9.07 2.51
N ASP A 932 1.28 -9.62 3.42
CA ASP A 932 2.53 -10.30 3.03
C ASP A 932 2.25 -11.54 2.17
N VAL A 933 1.25 -12.33 2.56
CA VAL A 933 0.83 -13.52 1.81
C VAL A 933 0.26 -13.12 0.46
N ALA A 934 -0.60 -12.10 0.41
CA ALA A 934 -1.16 -11.59 -0.83
C ALA A 934 -0.06 -11.03 -1.76
N LEU A 935 0.88 -10.26 -1.24
CA LEU A 935 1.98 -9.67 -2.01
C LEU A 935 2.89 -10.75 -2.61
N ALA A 936 3.29 -11.75 -1.81
CA ALA A 936 4.05 -12.89 -2.33
C ALA A 936 3.28 -13.61 -3.45
N THR A 937 1.97 -13.76 -3.29
CA THR A 937 1.10 -14.38 -4.27
C THR A 937 1.02 -13.62 -5.58
N VAL A 938 0.93 -12.28 -5.54
CA VAL A 938 1.02 -11.43 -6.73
C VAL A 938 2.32 -11.69 -7.49
N TYR A 939 3.47 -11.76 -6.80
CA TYR A 939 4.73 -12.08 -7.46
C TYR A 939 4.76 -13.50 -8.04
N PHE A 940 4.19 -14.50 -7.37
CA PHE A 940 4.11 -15.87 -7.91
C PHE A 940 3.23 -15.98 -9.15
N LEU A 941 2.18 -15.15 -9.27
CA LEU A 941 1.31 -15.12 -10.44
C LEU A 941 1.96 -14.46 -11.67
N ALA A 942 3.04 -13.70 -11.47
CA ALA A 942 3.74 -13.01 -12.56
C ALA A 942 4.78 -13.92 -13.25
N ASP A 943 5.18 -14.99 -12.57
CA ASP A 943 6.04 -16.02 -13.13
C ASP A 943 5.32 -16.83 -14.22
N ASN A 944 6.03 -17.13 -15.31
CA ASN A 944 5.52 -17.91 -16.44
C ASN A 944 6.23 -19.28 -16.60
N ALA A 945 6.97 -19.74 -15.59
CA ALA A 945 7.83 -20.92 -15.69
C ALA A 945 7.46 -22.05 -14.71
N VAL A 946 6.76 -21.75 -13.62
CA VAL A 946 6.43 -22.67 -12.55
C VAL A 946 5.01 -23.21 -12.73
N SER A 947 4.86 -24.53 -12.75
CA SER A 947 3.57 -25.23 -12.76
C SER A 947 3.70 -26.56 -12.01
N GLY A 948 2.66 -26.96 -11.29
CA GLY A 948 2.65 -28.19 -10.48
C GLY A 948 3.30 -28.05 -9.10
N GLU A 949 3.52 -26.82 -8.63
CA GLU A 949 4.25 -26.55 -7.38
C GLU A 949 3.39 -25.89 -6.30
N THR A 950 3.86 -25.96 -5.05
CA THR A 950 3.22 -25.30 -3.89
C THR A 950 4.18 -24.33 -3.23
N PHE A 951 3.90 -23.03 -3.33
CA PHE A 951 4.66 -21.98 -2.67
C PHE A 951 4.33 -21.90 -1.17
N GLN A 952 5.30 -21.45 -0.36
CA GLN A 952 5.19 -21.47 1.11
C GLN A 952 5.35 -20.06 1.73
N PRO A 953 4.42 -19.11 1.50
CA PRO A 953 4.45 -17.79 2.13
C PRO A 953 3.99 -17.87 3.61
N SER A 954 4.75 -18.58 4.45
CA SER A 954 4.32 -19.01 5.78
C SER A 954 5.09 -18.37 6.94
N GLY A 955 6.00 -17.43 6.68
CA GLY A 955 6.96 -16.96 7.68
C GLY A 955 8.11 -17.95 7.92
N GLY A 956 8.31 -18.89 6.99
CA GLY A 956 9.24 -20.01 7.15
C GLY A 956 8.78 -20.99 8.22
N LEU A 957 7.48 -21.35 8.22
CA LEU A 957 6.92 -22.30 9.17
C LEU A 957 7.52 -23.69 8.95
N HIS A 958 8.21 -24.20 9.97
CA HIS A 958 8.86 -25.50 9.93
C HIS A 958 8.48 -26.34 11.15
N GLN A 959 7.47 -27.18 10.98
CA GLN A 959 7.14 -28.24 11.93
C GLN A 959 7.93 -29.50 11.56
N GLU A 960 8.86 -29.94 12.40
CA GLU A 960 9.60 -31.17 12.14
C GLU A 960 8.71 -32.41 12.31
N ARG A 961 8.74 -33.32 11.33
CA ARG A 961 8.00 -34.59 11.33
C ARG A 961 8.63 -35.60 10.38
N THR A 962 8.33 -36.89 10.60
CA THR A 962 8.85 -38.01 9.81
C THR A 962 7.74 -38.84 9.16
N ILE A 963 6.61 -38.20 8.84
CA ILE A 963 5.41 -38.83 8.28
C ILE A 963 5.50 -38.76 6.75
N THR A 964 6.45 -39.52 6.21
CA THR A 964 6.74 -39.57 4.78
C THR A 964 6.07 -40.79 4.14
N GLU A 965 5.71 -40.68 2.86
CA GLU A 965 5.47 -41.88 2.03
C GLU A 965 6.73 -42.75 2.01
N ARG A 966 6.57 -44.07 2.08
CA ARG A 966 7.69 -45.04 2.02
C ARG A 966 7.35 -46.18 1.10
N GLU A 967 8.37 -46.83 0.54
CA GLU A 967 8.19 -48.08 -0.21
C GLU A 967 8.53 -49.29 0.66
N LEU A 968 7.74 -50.35 0.52
CA LEU A 968 7.90 -51.54 1.35
C LEU A 968 9.07 -52.41 0.88
N PHE A 969 10.04 -52.62 1.77
CA PHE A 969 11.11 -53.62 1.57
C PHE A 969 11.28 -54.58 2.76
N GLY A 970 10.30 -54.64 3.67
CA GLY A 970 10.35 -55.45 4.89
C GLY A 970 9.15 -56.38 5.07
N ARG A 971 9.28 -57.35 5.98
CA ARG A 971 8.19 -58.26 6.38
C ARG A 971 8.00 -58.26 7.89
N ALA A 972 6.78 -58.55 8.34
CA ALA A 972 6.50 -58.78 9.75
C ALA A 972 7.29 -59.99 10.27
N LYS A 973 7.70 -59.94 11.53
CA LYS A 973 8.29 -61.10 12.20
C LYS A 973 7.23 -62.20 12.37
N PRO A 974 7.56 -63.49 12.11
CA PRO A 974 6.59 -64.59 12.24
C PRO A 974 5.91 -64.65 13.61
N GLU A 975 6.63 -64.34 14.69
CA GLU A 975 6.07 -64.36 16.05
C GLU A 975 4.99 -63.30 16.25
N ARG A 976 5.10 -62.17 15.54
CA ARG A 976 4.10 -61.08 15.59
C ARG A 976 2.85 -61.43 14.79
N VAL A 977 3.03 -62.07 13.63
CA VAL A 977 1.94 -62.55 12.78
C VAL A 977 1.14 -63.65 13.49
N ALA A 978 1.81 -64.53 14.24
CA ALA A 978 1.17 -65.59 15.01
C ALA A 978 0.18 -65.10 16.09
N GLN A 979 0.29 -63.85 16.54
CA GLN A 979 -0.65 -63.26 17.52
C GLN A 979 -2.05 -63.01 16.94
N MET A 980 -2.19 -63.07 15.61
CA MET A 980 -3.48 -63.00 14.92
C MET A 980 -4.23 -64.35 14.92
N ARG A 981 -3.61 -65.43 15.41
CA ARG A 981 -4.21 -66.76 15.44
C ARG A 981 -5.56 -66.74 16.18
N GLY A 982 -6.60 -67.27 15.54
CA GLY A 982 -7.95 -67.33 16.11
C GLY A 982 -8.70 -65.99 16.17
N ARG A 983 -8.09 -64.87 15.80
CA ARG A 983 -8.74 -63.54 15.78
C ARG A 983 -9.59 -63.36 14.52
N THR A 984 -10.45 -62.33 14.55
CA THR A 984 -11.27 -61.90 13.41
C THR A 984 -10.57 -60.80 12.61
N LEU A 985 -10.54 -60.91 11.29
CA LEU A 985 -10.06 -59.87 10.37
C LEU A 985 -11.22 -59.34 9.53
N TRP A 986 -11.35 -58.03 9.40
CA TRP A 986 -12.31 -57.43 8.48
C TRP A 986 -11.62 -56.94 7.21
N LEU A 987 -12.19 -57.32 6.07
CA LEU A 987 -11.80 -56.87 4.75
C LEU A 987 -12.99 -56.12 4.16
N VAL A 988 -12.87 -54.81 3.99
CA VAL A 988 -13.92 -53.95 3.46
C VAL A 988 -13.51 -53.49 2.07
N GLY A 989 -14.29 -53.82 1.05
CA GLY A 989 -13.95 -53.52 -0.34
C GLY A 989 -14.87 -54.23 -1.34
N ASP A 990 -14.93 -53.76 -2.59
CA ASP A 990 -15.82 -54.34 -3.61
C ASP A 990 -15.07 -54.68 -4.91
N TYR A 991 -14.62 -53.69 -5.69
CA TYR A 991 -13.98 -53.96 -7.00
C TYR A 991 -12.61 -54.66 -6.93
N MET A 992 -11.93 -54.63 -5.78
CA MET A 992 -10.55 -55.11 -5.60
C MET A 992 -10.48 -56.59 -5.18
N THR A 993 -11.38 -57.42 -5.70
CA THR A 993 -11.61 -58.82 -5.29
C THR A 993 -10.33 -59.65 -5.25
N ALA A 994 -9.44 -59.53 -6.25
CA ALA A 994 -8.16 -60.23 -6.30
C ALA A 994 -7.22 -59.88 -5.14
N HIS A 995 -7.11 -58.60 -4.80
CA HIS A 995 -6.29 -58.11 -3.69
C HIS A 995 -6.85 -58.59 -2.35
N LEU A 996 -8.18 -58.49 -2.17
CA LEU A 996 -8.88 -58.95 -0.97
C LEU A 996 -8.73 -60.46 -0.79
N ALA A 997 -8.90 -61.24 -1.86
CA ALA A 997 -8.70 -62.69 -1.85
C ALA A 997 -7.25 -63.05 -1.49
N ARG A 998 -6.25 -62.32 -2.02
CA ARG A 998 -4.84 -62.58 -1.68
C ARG A 998 -4.53 -62.27 -0.22
N ALA A 999 -5.03 -61.15 0.32
CA ALA A 999 -4.90 -60.80 1.73
C ALA A 999 -5.59 -61.83 2.64
N ALA A 1000 -6.81 -62.26 2.28
CA ALA A 1000 -7.54 -63.30 3.00
C ALA A 1000 -6.79 -64.63 3.04
N ARG A 1001 -6.29 -65.09 1.88
CA ARG A 1001 -5.50 -66.33 1.77
C ARG A 1001 -4.28 -66.28 2.69
N LEU A 1002 -3.48 -65.21 2.60
CA LEU A 1002 -2.25 -65.09 3.39
C LEU A 1002 -2.54 -65.04 4.90
N ALA A 1003 -3.63 -64.37 5.31
CA ALA A 1003 -4.07 -64.34 6.70
C ALA A 1003 -4.48 -65.74 7.21
N LEU A 1004 -5.21 -66.52 6.42
CA LEU A 1004 -5.63 -67.88 6.79
C LEU A 1004 -4.45 -68.85 6.86
N GLU A 1005 -3.51 -68.75 5.92
CA GLU A 1005 -2.35 -69.66 5.80
C GLU A 1005 -1.24 -69.34 6.81
N GLN A 1006 -0.80 -68.08 6.90
CA GLN A 1006 0.37 -67.71 7.72
C GLN A 1006 0.00 -67.27 9.13
N SER A 1007 -1.16 -66.63 9.30
CA SER A 1007 -1.57 -66.05 10.59
C SER A 1007 -2.57 -66.94 11.34
N GLN A 1008 -3.17 -67.91 10.64
CA GLN A 1008 -4.20 -68.80 11.17
C GLN A 1008 -5.35 -68.02 11.84
N VAL A 1009 -5.81 -66.94 11.18
CA VAL A 1009 -6.99 -66.17 11.65
C VAL A 1009 -8.21 -67.09 11.78
N GLY A 1010 -9.02 -66.86 12.81
CA GLY A 1010 -10.18 -67.69 13.12
C GLY A 1010 -11.36 -67.37 12.21
N ARG A 1011 -11.49 -66.10 11.79
CA ARG A 1011 -12.61 -65.62 10.98
C ARG A 1011 -12.21 -64.45 10.10
N ILE A 1012 -12.76 -64.39 8.89
CA ILE A 1012 -12.68 -63.23 8.00
C ILE A 1012 -14.10 -62.71 7.76
N MET A 1013 -14.34 -61.43 8.05
CA MET A 1013 -15.57 -60.73 7.67
C MET A 1013 -15.28 -59.91 6.41
N LEU A 1014 -15.98 -60.22 5.33
CA LEU A 1014 -15.88 -59.53 4.06
C LEU A 1014 -17.09 -58.60 3.92
N LEU A 1015 -16.85 -57.28 4.00
CA LEU A 1015 -17.90 -56.27 3.86
C LEU A 1015 -17.77 -55.65 2.47
N THR A 1016 -18.72 -55.93 1.60
CA THR A 1016 -18.72 -55.49 0.19
C THR A 1016 -19.92 -54.62 -0.10
N LYS A 1017 -19.89 -53.86 -1.19
CA LYS A 1017 -21.06 -53.10 -1.67
C LYS A 1017 -22.11 -54.05 -2.25
N THR A 1018 -21.67 -55.13 -2.89
CA THR A 1018 -22.49 -56.07 -3.65
C THR A 1018 -22.28 -57.52 -3.22
N GLU A 1019 -23.31 -58.37 -3.36
CA GLU A 1019 -23.19 -59.79 -3.06
C GLU A 1019 -22.30 -60.53 -4.07
N GLU A 1020 -22.25 -60.02 -5.31
CA GLU A 1020 -21.41 -60.53 -6.39
C GLU A 1020 -19.92 -60.50 -6.03
N ALA A 1021 -19.43 -59.39 -5.46
CA ALA A 1021 -18.05 -59.28 -5.01
C ALA A 1021 -17.70 -60.29 -3.91
N ILE A 1022 -18.65 -60.63 -3.02
CA ILE A 1022 -18.46 -61.68 -2.00
C ILE A 1022 -18.24 -63.03 -2.66
N GLN A 1023 -19.07 -63.36 -3.65
CA GLN A 1023 -18.97 -64.63 -4.35
C GLN A 1023 -17.67 -64.73 -5.16
N GLU A 1024 -17.23 -63.63 -5.79
CA GLU A 1024 -15.97 -63.59 -6.54
C GLU A 1024 -14.75 -63.78 -5.63
N VAL A 1025 -14.69 -63.13 -4.47
CA VAL A 1025 -13.60 -63.35 -3.50
C VAL A 1025 -13.59 -64.80 -3.02
N LYS A 1026 -14.76 -65.40 -2.74
CA LYS A 1026 -14.88 -66.82 -2.37
C LYS A 1026 -14.45 -67.75 -3.51
N GLU A 1027 -14.74 -67.40 -4.76
CA GLU A 1027 -14.31 -68.12 -5.96
C GLU A 1027 -12.80 -68.15 -6.07
N LEU A 1028 -12.16 -66.99 -5.97
CA LEU A 1028 -10.70 -66.83 -6.07
C LEU A 1028 -9.95 -67.59 -4.96
N LEU A 1029 -10.65 -67.97 -3.89
CA LEU A 1029 -10.12 -68.74 -2.76
C LEU A 1029 -10.35 -70.27 -2.88
N ARG A 1030 -11.05 -70.78 -3.92
CA ARG A 1030 -11.67 -72.13 -3.99
C ARG A 1030 -10.81 -73.39 -3.78
N ILE A 1031 -9.56 -73.31 -3.34
CA ILE A 1031 -8.72 -74.46 -2.97
C ILE A 1031 -7.85 -74.15 -1.73
N VAL A 1032 -8.40 -73.48 -0.71
CA VAL A 1032 -7.67 -73.16 0.54
C VAL A 1032 -8.46 -73.65 1.76
N LEU A 1033 -7.76 -74.24 2.73
CA LEU A 1033 -8.29 -74.60 4.07
C LEU A 1033 -8.99 -73.38 4.71
N GLY A 1034 -10.30 -73.47 5.00
CA GLY A 1034 -10.98 -72.45 5.79
C GLY A 1034 -12.03 -71.59 5.11
N ASN A 1035 -12.62 -72.00 3.97
CA ASN A 1035 -13.67 -71.21 3.31
C ASN A 1035 -14.91 -71.00 4.22
N GLU A 1036 -15.18 -71.95 5.12
CA GLU A 1036 -16.19 -71.85 6.18
C GLU A 1036 -15.91 -70.75 7.21
N ARG A 1037 -14.69 -70.21 7.25
CA ARG A 1037 -14.29 -69.10 8.14
C ARG A 1037 -14.54 -67.72 7.52
N ILE A 1038 -15.05 -67.65 6.28
CA ILE A 1038 -15.29 -66.41 5.54
C ILE A 1038 -16.78 -66.09 5.54
N HIS A 1039 -17.15 -64.96 6.15
CA HIS A 1039 -18.52 -64.47 6.22
C HIS A 1039 -18.64 -63.17 5.42
N GLY A 1040 -19.57 -63.11 4.47
CA GLY A 1040 -19.83 -61.93 3.66
C GLY A 1040 -21.02 -61.14 4.19
N ILE A 1041 -20.94 -59.81 4.12
CA ILE A 1041 -22.04 -58.88 4.40
C ILE A 1041 -22.07 -57.87 3.25
N ALA A 1042 -23.13 -57.91 2.44
CA ALA A 1042 -23.38 -56.91 1.41
C ALA A 1042 -24.00 -55.66 2.07
N VAL A 1043 -23.20 -54.60 2.24
CA VAL A 1043 -23.60 -53.40 3.01
C VAL A 1043 -24.38 -52.39 2.16
N GLY A 1044 -24.33 -52.50 0.83
CA GLY A 1044 -24.96 -51.54 -0.07
C GLY A 1044 -24.51 -50.09 0.22
N GLY A 1045 -25.45 -49.23 0.60
CA GLY A 1045 -25.20 -47.84 1.00
C GLY A 1045 -24.97 -47.62 2.51
N ASP A 1046 -25.36 -48.58 3.36
CA ASP A 1046 -25.30 -48.47 4.83
C ASP A 1046 -24.08 -49.21 5.39
N LEU A 1047 -22.92 -48.59 5.19
CA LEU A 1047 -21.63 -49.12 5.63
C LEU A 1047 -21.54 -49.26 7.15
N GLU A 1048 -22.01 -48.28 7.92
CA GLU A 1048 -21.98 -48.30 9.38
C GLU A 1048 -22.89 -49.39 9.95
N GLY A 1049 -24.11 -49.54 9.43
CA GLY A 1049 -25.01 -50.63 9.83
C GLY A 1049 -24.45 -52.01 9.50
N GLY A 1050 -23.80 -52.15 8.34
CA GLY A 1050 -23.06 -53.37 7.99
C GLY A 1050 -21.90 -53.69 8.95
N MET A 1051 -21.20 -52.66 9.46
CA MET A 1051 -20.18 -52.84 10.50
C MET A 1051 -20.79 -53.23 11.86
N ASP A 1052 -21.97 -52.72 12.21
CA ASP A 1052 -22.69 -53.13 13.42
C ASP A 1052 -23.15 -54.59 13.33
N GLU A 1053 -23.64 -55.02 12.16
CA GLU A 1053 -23.92 -56.42 11.89
C GLU A 1053 -22.64 -57.28 11.98
N ALA A 1054 -21.52 -56.80 11.44
CA ALA A 1054 -20.24 -57.50 11.55
C ALA A 1054 -19.78 -57.65 13.00
N LEU A 1055 -19.99 -56.65 13.87
CA LEU A 1055 -19.71 -56.75 15.31
C LEU A 1055 -20.63 -57.78 16.00
N ARG A 1056 -21.92 -57.76 15.68
CA ARG A 1056 -22.90 -58.71 16.24
C ARG A 1056 -22.58 -60.16 15.88
N LEU A 1057 -22.18 -60.43 14.63
CA LEU A 1057 -21.83 -61.77 14.16
C LEU A 1057 -20.41 -62.19 14.57
N GLY A 1058 -19.48 -61.24 14.51
CA GLY A 1058 -18.03 -61.45 14.49
C GLY A 1058 -17.28 -61.13 15.77
N GLY A 1059 -17.88 -60.36 16.67
CA GLY A 1059 -17.17 -59.67 17.76
C GLY A 1059 -16.22 -58.57 17.24
N SER A 1060 -15.43 -57.99 18.15
CA SER A 1060 -14.44 -56.97 17.79
C SER A 1060 -13.33 -57.57 16.90
N PRO A 1061 -12.99 -56.93 15.76
CA PRO A 1061 -11.91 -57.40 14.90
C PRO A 1061 -10.52 -57.09 15.49
N ALA A 1062 -9.52 -57.92 15.20
CA ALA A 1062 -8.12 -57.56 15.49
C ALA A 1062 -7.58 -56.49 14.52
N ALA A 1063 -8.09 -56.47 13.29
CA ALA A 1063 -7.78 -55.44 12.31
C ALA A 1063 -8.90 -55.25 11.29
N VAL A 1064 -8.99 -54.03 10.73
CA VAL A 1064 -9.89 -53.65 9.65
C VAL A 1064 -9.08 -53.10 8.49
N VAL A 1065 -9.22 -53.73 7.32
CA VAL A 1065 -8.61 -53.29 6.06
C VAL A 1065 -9.70 -52.66 5.21
N SER A 1066 -9.57 -51.36 4.95
CA SER A 1066 -10.53 -50.59 4.16
C SER A 1066 -9.94 -50.28 2.79
N THR A 1067 -10.55 -50.84 1.75
CA THR A 1067 -10.27 -50.55 0.34
C THR A 1067 -11.49 -49.88 -0.29
N PRO A 1068 -11.32 -48.98 -1.27
CA PRO A 1068 -12.44 -48.36 -1.96
C PRO A 1068 -13.38 -49.38 -2.63
N PHE A 1069 -14.65 -49.01 -2.78
CA PHE A 1069 -15.65 -49.82 -3.46
C PHE A 1069 -15.63 -49.69 -4.98
N ASP A 1070 -15.26 -48.52 -5.49
CA ASP A 1070 -15.30 -48.21 -6.92
C ASP A 1070 -13.87 -47.87 -7.42
N PRO A 1071 -13.52 -48.19 -8.68
CA PRO A 1071 -12.25 -47.80 -9.28
C PRO A 1071 -12.19 -46.30 -9.57
N VAL A 1072 -10.98 -45.75 -9.74
CA VAL A 1072 -10.81 -44.36 -10.14
C VAL A 1072 -11.27 -44.13 -11.60
N PRO A 1073 -11.80 -42.94 -11.95
CA PRO A 1073 -12.20 -42.61 -13.32
C PRO A 1073 -11.06 -42.73 -14.35
N LYS A 1074 -11.42 -43.13 -15.57
CA LYS A 1074 -10.49 -43.35 -16.70
C LYS A 1074 -10.10 -42.10 -17.48
N GLU A 1075 -10.90 -41.05 -17.33
CA GLU A 1075 -10.74 -39.81 -18.07
C GLU A 1075 -10.78 -38.64 -17.11
N LEU A 1076 -10.18 -37.52 -17.52
CA LEU A 1076 -10.05 -36.33 -16.70
C LEU A 1076 -10.27 -35.08 -17.53
N ILE A 1077 -9.19 -34.50 -18.06
CA ILE A 1077 -9.19 -33.36 -18.97
C ILE A 1077 -8.31 -33.75 -20.15
N SER A 1078 -8.83 -33.62 -21.37
CA SER A 1078 -8.07 -33.91 -22.59
C SER A 1078 -7.02 -32.80 -22.86
N PRO A 1079 -5.94 -33.09 -23.61
CA PRO A 1079 -4.97 -32.07 -24.01
C PRO A 1079 -5.62 -30.85 -24.70
N GLU A 1080 -6.69 -31.08 -25.47
CA GLU A 1080 -7.47 -30.06 -26.19
C GLU A 1080 -8.41 -29.26 -25.28
N GLY A 1081 -8.50 -29.61 -24.00
CA GLY A 1081 -9.33 -28.92 -23.01
C GLY A 1081 -10.76 -29.42 -22.87
N THR A 1082 -11.08 -30.58 -23.47
CA THR A 1082 -12.37 -31.23 -23.23
C THR A 1082 -12.37 -31.83 -21.83
N VAL A 1083 -13.31 -31.43 -20.98
CA VAL A 1083 -13.45 -31.99 -19.63
C VAL A 1083 -14.34 -33.23 -19.69
N ALA A 1084 -13.78 -34.39 -19.38
CA ALA A 1084 -14.50 -35.66 -19.35
C ALA A 1084 -14.98 -36.03 -17.94
N LEU A 1085 -14.25 -35.60 -16.90
CA LEU A 1085 -14.67 -35.75 -15.51
C LEU A 1085 -15.29 -34.44 -15.01
N HIS A 1086 -16.62 -34.40 -14.95
CA HIS A 1086 -17.34 -33.24 -14.40
C HIS A 1086 -17.33 -33.22 -12.86
N ALA A 1087 -17.69 -32.08 -12.27
CA ALA A 1087 -17.71 -31.84 -10.83
C ALA A 1087 -18.46 -32.92 -10.03
N ASP A 1088 -19.58 -33.42 -10.55
CA ASP A 1088 -20.35 -34.50 -9.92
C ASP A 1088 -19.57 -35.83 -9.91
N GLY A 1089 -18.84 -36.13 -10.99
CA GLY A 1089 -17.96 -37.29 -11.05
C GLY A 1089 -16.77 -37.17 -10.10
N PHE A 1090 -16.18 -35.97 -9.99
CA PHE A 1090 -15.12 -35.72 -9.00
C PHE A 1090 -15.64 -35.77 -7.56
N ARG A 1091 -16.87 -35.32 -7.31
CA ARG A 1091 -17.55 -35.50 -6.02
C ARG A 1091 -17.73 -36.98 -5.71
N HIS A 1092 -18.13 -37.78 -6.68
CA HIS A 1092 -18.25 -39.24 -6.52
C HIS A 1092 -16.89 -39.90 -6.21
N LEU A 1093 -15.81 -39.47 -6.87
CA LEU A 1093 -14.45 -39.89 -6.53
C LEU A 1093 -14.11 -39.54 -5.06
N ALA A 1094 -14.33 -38.30 -4.63
CA ALA A 1094 -14.06 -37.91 -3.25
C ALA A 1094 -14.91 -38.71 -2.23
N GLU A 1095 -16.17 -39.01 -2.56
CA GLU A 1095 -17.05 -39.81 -1.72
C GLU A 1095 -16.57 -41.27 -1.61
N GLY A 1096 -16.27 -41.91 -2.74
CA GLY A 1096 -15.85 -43.31 -2.81
C GLY A 1096 -14.45 -43.59 -2.26
N HIS A 1097 -13.59 -42.57 -2.21
CA HIS A 1097 -12.17 -42.76 -1.86
C HIS A 1097 -11.68 -41.96 -0.66
N LEU A 1098 -12.38 -40.92 -0.21
CA LEU A 1098 -12.00 -40.15 0.99
C LEU A 1098 -13.07 -40.29 2.06
N THR A 1099 -14.32 -39.98 1.72
CA THR A 1099 -15.45 -40.10 2.67
C THR A 1099 -15.67 -41.55 3.10
N HIS A 1100 -15.53 -42.51 2.18
CA HIS A 1100 -15.57 -43.94 2.49
C HIS A 1100 -14.61 -44.33 3.63
N HIS A 1101 -13.33 -43.96 3.52
CA HIS A 1101 -12.35 -44.25 4.57
C HIS A 1101 -12.63 -43.49 5.86
N PHE A 1102 -13.10 -42.24 5.77
CA PHE A 1102 -13.53 -41.46 6.94
C PHE A 1102 -14.67 -42.17 7.72
N ARG A 1103 -15.70 -42.66 7.01
CA ARG A 1103 -16.85 -43.38 7.62
C ARG A 1103 -16.41 -44.62 8.39
N ILE A 1104 -15.48 -45.39 7.83
CA ILE A 1104 -14.93 -46.58 8.51
C ILE A 1104 -14.05 -46.13 9.69
N ALA A 1105 -13.17 -45.17 9.46
CA ALA A 1105 -12.23 -44.68 10.46
C ALA A 1105 -12.92 -44.15 11.72
N ARG A 1106 -13.95 -43.31 11.58
CA ARG A 1106 -14.68 -42.74 12.73
C ARG A 1106 -15.30 -43.81 13.63
N LYS A 1107 -15.73 -44.93 13.06
CA LYS A 1107 -16.32 -46.05 13.81
C LYS A 1107 -15.24 -46.96 14.39
N VAL A 1108 -14.27 -47.39 13.58
CA VAL A 1108 -13.19 -48.30 14.02
C VAL A 1108 -12.33 -47.69 15.12
N SER A 1109 -12.11 -46.37 15.11
CA SER A 1109 -11.36 -45.67 16.16
C SER A 1109 -11.99 -45.73 17.56
N LEU A 1110 -13.24 -46.22 17.70
CA LEU A 1110 -13.95 -46.40 18.97
C LEU A 1110 -13.99 -47.87 19.45
N LEU A 1111 -13.31 -48.77 18.74
CA LEU A 1111 -13.25 -50.20 19.04
C LEU A 1111 -11.97 -50.57 19.79
N ASP A 1112 -12.07 -51.54 20.69
CA ASP A 1112 -10.97 -51.98 21.56
C ASP A 1112 -10.06 -53.02 20.86
N ASP A 1113 -8.73 -52.87 21.04
CA ASP A 1113 -7.68 -53.75 20.50
C ASP A 1113 -7.72 -53.94 18.96
N VAL A 1114 -8.13 -52.90 18.23
CA VAL A 1114 -8.23 -52.91 16.76
C VAL A 1114 -7.07 -52.15 16.10
N ARG A 1115 -6.67 -52.58 14.90
CA ARG A 1115 -5.78 -51.85 13.99
C ARG A 1115 -6.54 -51.48 12.72
N LEU A 1116 -6.34 -50.25 12.25
CA LEU A 1116 -6.98 -49.74 11.03
C LEU A 1116 -5.94 -49.63 9.90
N VAL A 1117 -6.30 -50.15 8.74
CA VAL A 1117 -5.49 -50.09 7.51
C VAL A 1117 -6.33 -49.46 6.41
N LEU A 1118 -5.91 -48.29 5.94
CA LEU A 1118 -6.57 -47.58 4.83
C LEU A 1118 -5.80 -47.87 3.54
N VAL A 1119 -6.49 -48.22 2.45
CA VAL A 1119 -5.84 -48.63 1.20
C VAL A 1119 -6.20 -47.64 0.11
N SER A 1120 -5.19 -46.96 -0.46
CA SER A 1120 -5.42 -46.09 -1.61
C SER A 1120 -5.69 -46.91 -2.88
N PRO A 1121 -6.28 -46.31 -3.93
CA PRO A 1121 -6.69 -47.02 -5.13
C PRO A 1121 -5.53 -47.72 -5.83
N ASP A 1122 -5.88 -48.80 -6.51
CA ASP A 1122 -5.05 -49.49 -7.51
C ASP A 1122 -5.32 -48.94 -8.92
N VAL A 1123 -4.38 -49.17 -9.85
CA VAL A 1123 -4.55 -48.91 -11.27
C VAL A 1123 -4.17 -50.16 -12.10
N PRO A 1124 -4.96 -50.54 -13.11
CA PRO A 1124 -4.74 -51.78 -13.84
C PRO A 1124 -3.45 -51.76 -14.68
N VAL A 1125 -2.95 -52.95 -15.05
CA VAL A 1125 -1.93 -53.10 -16.12
C VAL A 1125 -2.46 -52.40 -17.38
N HIS A 1126 -1.71 -51.42 -17.89
CA HIS A 1126 -2.11 -50.51 -18.99
C HIS A 1126 -3.06 -49.36 -18.60
N SER A 1127 -3.07 -48.94 -17.33
CA SER A 1127 -3.81 -47.76 -16.87
C SER A 1127 -3.52 -46.51 -17.68
N THR A 1128 -4.55 -45.68 -17.84
CA THR A 1128 -4.47 -44.36 -18.45
C THR A 1128 -3.63 -43.41 -17.59
N HIS A 1129 -3.19 -42.30 -18.17
CA HIS A 1129 -2.61 -41.23 -17.37
C HIS A 1129 -3.62 -40.72 -16.32
N ALA A 1130 -4.89 -40.54 -16.68
CA ALA A 1130 -5.90 -40.02 -15.77
C ALA A 1130 -6.05 -40.89 -14.51
N GLU A 1131 -6.20 -42.21 -14.66
CA GLU A 1131 -6.27 -43.16 -13.53
C GLU A 1131 -5.06 -43.02 -12.60
N PHE A 1132 -3.85 -43.01 -13.18
CA PHE A 1132 -2.62 -42.86 -12.41
C PHE A 1132 -2.54 -41.55 -11.62
N ALA A 1133 -3.00 -40.44 -12.20
CA ALA A 1133 -3.03 -39.14 -11.52
C ALA A 1133 -4.09 -39.10 -10.40
N LEU A 1134 -5.28 -39.64 -10.66
CA LEU A 1134 -6.38 -39.66 -9.68
C LEU A 1134 -6.05 -40.58 -8.49
N ALA A 1135 -5.42 -41.73 -8.73
CA ALA A 1135 -4.92 -42.59 -7.67
C ALA A 1135 -3.84 -41.90 -6.81
N ASN A 1136 -2.89 -41.20 -7.44
CA ASN A 1136 -1.88 -40.41 -6.73
C ASN A 1136 -2.46 -39.19 -5.99
N PHE A 1137 -3.53 -38.59 -6.51
CA PHE A 1137 -4.30 -37.54 -5.83
C PHE A 1137 -4.95 -38.09 -4.57
N VAL A 1138 -5.66 -39.21 -4.66
CA VAL A 1138 -6.28 -39.88 -3.50
C VAL A 1138 -5.21 -40.26 -2.49
N LYS A 1139 -4.09 -40.85 -2.93
CA LYS A 1139 -2.97 -41.23 -2.06
C LYS A 1139 -2.47 -40.08 -1.20
N THR A 1140 -2.17 -38.93 -1.81
CA THR A 1140 -1.70 -37.73 -1.08
C THR A 1140 -2.78 -37.22 -0.11
N THR A 1141 -4.03 -37.19 -0.56
CA THR A 1141 -5.15 -36.60 0.19
C THR A 1141 -5.56 -37.46 1.38
N LEU A 1142 -5.62 -38.78 1.19
CA LEU A 1142 -5.90 -39.76 2.24
C LEU A 1142 -4.79 -39.80 3.30
N HIS A 1143 -3.54 -39.54 2.92
CA HIS A 1143 -2.44 -39.52 3.88
C HIS A 1143 -2.60 -38.41 4.93
N ALA A 1144 -3.26 -37.30 4.59
CA ALA A 1144 -3.61 -36.27 5.56
C ALA A 1144 -4.63 -36.77 6.62
N LEU A 1145 -5.61 -37.59 6.21
CA LEU A 1145 -6.53 -38.27 7.14
C LEU A 1145 -5.75 -39.25 8.02
N THR A 1146 -4.95 -40.13 7.41
CA THR A 1146 -4.14 -41.14 8.09
C THR A 1146 -3.23 -40.53 9.16
N ALA A 1147 -2.51 -39.46 8.81
CA ALA A 1147 -1.60 -38.77 9.73
C ALA A 1147 -2.36 -38.10 10.88
N THR A 1148 -3.44 -37.39 10.57
CA THR A 1148 -4.26 -36.69 11.57
C THR A 1148 -4.91 -37.66 12.55
N LEU A 1149 -5.54 -38.71 12.01
CA LEU A 1149 -6.19 -39.75 12.80
C LEU A 1149 -5.19 -40.52 13.66
N GLY A 1150 -3.96 -40.76 13.16
CA GLY A 1150 -2.90 -41.38 13.95
C GLY A 1150 -2.61 -40.63 15.26
N VAL A 1151 -2.63 -39.29 15.23
CA VAL A 1151 -2.43 -38.47 16.44
C VAL A 1151 -3.70 -38.33 17.28
N GLU A 1152 -4.88 -38.30 16.64
CA GLU A 1152 -6.15 -38.25 17.38
C GLU A 1152 -6.41 -39.54 18.16
N ASN A 1153 -6.18 -40.69 17.54
CA ASN A 1153 -6.38 -42.00 18.17
C ASN A 1153 -5.44 -42.20 19.37
N GLU A 1154 -4.22 -41.65 19.36
CA GLU A 1154 -3.32 -41.65 20.52
C GLU A 1154 -3.88 -40.87 21.73
N ARG A 1155 -4.87 -39.99 21.51
CA ARG A 1155 -5.54 -39.22 22.56
C ARG A 1155 -6.84 -39.86 23.03
N LEU A 1156 -7.26 -40.95 22.38
CA LEU A 1156 -8.39 -41.78 22.78
C LEU A 1156 -7.86 -43.00 23.52
N MET A 1157 -8.60 -43.48 24.51
CA MET A 1157 -8.19 -44.67 25.28
C MET A 1157 -8.00 -45.91 24.41
N HIS A 1158 -8.77 -46.05 23.33
CA HIS A 1158 -8.72 -47.20 22.42
C HIS A 1158 -7.37 -47.30 21.70
N ASN A 1159 -6.70 -46.15 21.52
CA ASN A 1159 -5.34 -46.07 20.99
C ASN A 1159 -5.13 -46.78 19.64
N VAL A 1160 -6.19 -46.81 18.81
CA VAL A 1160 -6.25 -47.56 17.54
C VAL A 1160 -5.16 -47.08 16.58
N PRO A 1161 -4.16 -47.92 16.25
CA PRO A 1161 -3.16 -47.56 15.25
C PRO A 1161 -3.82 -47.52 13.87
N VAL A 1162 -3.56 -46.45 13.11
CA VAL A 1162 -3.97 -46.32 11.72
C VAL A 1162 -2.75 -46.21 10.82
N ASN A 1163 -2.74 -46.96 9.72
CA ASN A 1163 -1.72 -46.86 8.67
C ASN A 1163 -2.38 -46.92 7.30
N GLN A 1164 -1.67 -46.44 6.29
CA GLN A 1164 -2.09 -46.44 4.91
C GLN A 1164 -1.19 -47.35 4.07
N ILE A 1165 -1.81 -48.10 3.16
CA ILE A 1165 -1.13 -48.88 2.12
C ILE A 1165 -1.53 -48.29 0.77
N ASN A 1166 -0.56 -48.07 -0.11
CA ASN A 1166 -0.80 -47.55 -1.44
C ASN A 1166 -0.50 -48.61 -2.48
N LEU A 1167 -1.41 -48.80 -3.42
CA LEU A 1167 -1.23 -49.73 -4.53
C LEU A 1167 -0.59 -49.04 -5.75
N THR A 1168 -0.94 -47.78 -6.02
CA THR A 1168 -0.30 -47.01 -7.09
C THR A 1168 1.02 -46.36 -6.65
N ARG A 1169 2.11 -46.60 -7.40
CA ARG A 1169 3.44 -46.00 -7.18
C ARG A 1169 3.48 -44.55 -7.62
N ARG A 1170 4.57 -43.85 -7.28
CA ARG A 1170 4.79 -42.43 -7.67
C ARG A 1170 5.29 -42.29 -9.10
N VAL A 1171 5.94 -43.31 -9.63
CA VAL A 1171 6.53 -43.31 -10.97
C VAL A 1171 5.75 -44.29 -11.84
N ARG A 1172 5.05 -43.79 -12.87
CA ARG A 1172 4.19 -44.62 -13.71
C ARG A 1172 4.94 -45.74 -14.44
N SER A 1173 6.19 -45.52 -14.83
CA SER A 1173 7.00 -46.56 -15.48
C SER A 1173 7.32 -47.71 -14.53
N GLU A 1174 7.19 -47.53 -13.23
CA GLU A 1174 7.42 -48.58 -12.23
C GLU A 1174 6.14 -49.36 -11.93
N GLU A 1175 4.96 -48.93 -12.36
CA GLU A 1175 3.72 -49.71 -12.18
C GLU A 1175 3.84 -51.10 -12.82
N PRO A 1176 3.15 -52.13 -12.28
CA PRO A 1176 3.12 -53.45 -12.88
C PRO A 1176 2.82 -53.42 -14.38
N ARG A 1177 3.73 -53.99 -15.17
CA ARG A 1177 3.69 -53.95 -16.64
C ARG A 1177 3.09 -55.21 -17.26
N ASP A 1178 3.04 -56.29 -16.48
CA ASP A 1178 2.50 -57.58 -16.89
C ASP A 1178 1.83 -58.32 -15.72
N ALA A 1179 1.20 -59.45 -16.03
CA ALA A 1179 0.47 -60.26 -15.06
C ALA A 1179 1.37 -60.84 -13.94
N ARG A 1180 2.68 -61.04 -14.20
CA ARG A 1180 3.61 -61.55 -13.20
C ARG A 1180 3.93 -60.47 -12.17
N GLU A 1181 4.23 -59.25 -12.62
CA GLU A 1181 4.47 -58.11 -11.73
C GLU A 1181 3.21 -57.76 -10.93
N GLN A 1182 2.01 -57.83 -11.53
CA GLN A 1182 0.75 -57.61 -10.81
C GLN A 1182 0.54 -58.67 -9.71
N ALA A 1183 0.83 -59.95 -10.00
CA ALA A 1183 0.73 -61.00 -8.99
C ALA A 1183 1.75 -60.80 -7.85
N GLU A 1184 2.95 -60.29 -8.15
CA GLU A 1184 3.95 -59.93 -7.14
C GLU A 1184 3.49 -58.78 -6.25
N GLU A 1185 2.89 -57.74 -6.84
CA GLU A 1185 2.30 -56.62 -6.10
C GLU A 1185 1.15 -57.09 -5.19
N GLN A 1186 0.24 -57.93 -5.68
CA GLN A 1186 -0.83 -58.51 -4.87
C GLN A 1186 -0.28 -59.28 -3.65
N GLU A 1187 0.82 -60.01 -3.83
CA GLU A 1187 1.52 -60.69 -2.74
C GLU A 1187 2.17 -59.69 -1.78
N ARG A 1188 2.79 -58.62 -2.29
CA ARG A 1188 3.41 -57.57 -1.46
C ARG A 1188 2.36 -56.78 -0.68
N PHE A 1189 1.21 -56.50 -1.29
CA PHE A 1189 0.02 -55.93 -0.66
C PHE A 1189 -0.46 -56.79 0.51
N ALA A 1190 -0.68 -58.08 0.29
CA ALA A 1190 -1.12 -58.98 1.36
C ALA A 1190 -0.12 -59.02 2.53
N ARG A 1191 1.20 -58.98 2.25
CA ARG A 1191 2.24 -58.88 3.28
C ARG A 1191 2.22 -57.54 4.01
N ALA A 1192 1.98 -56.43 3.31
CA ALA A 1192 1.83 -55.11 3.89
C ALA A 1192 0.61 -55.05 4.82
N VAL A 1193 -0.52 -55.66 4.42
CA VAL A 1193 -1.72 -55.81 5.24
C VAL A 1193 -1.38 -56.55 6.53
N LEU A 1194 -0.72 -57.70 6.48
CA LEU A 1194 -0.30 -58.42 7.70
C LEU A 1194 0.71 -57.62 8.54
N LEU A 1195 1.58 -56.84 7.89
CA LEU A 1195 2.51 -55.95 8.59
C LEU A 1195 1.77 -54.85 9.36
N ALA A 1196 0.68 -54.30 8.83
CA ALA A 1196 -0.09 -53.26 9.48
C ALA A 1196 -1.13 -53.82 10.47
N ALA A 1197 -1.69 -54.99 10.19
CA ALA A 1197 -2.73 -55.64 10.99
C ALA A 1197 -2.21 -56.35 12.24
N ALA A 1198 -1.00 -56.92 12.19
CA ALA A 1198 -0.44 -57.65 13.33
C ALA A 1198 -0.16 -56.71 14.53
N PRO A 1199 -0.34 -57.18 15.78
CA PRO A 1199 -0.13 -56.37 16.98
C PRO A 1199 1.24 -55.69 17.02
N LEU A 1200 1.25 -54.40 17.36
CA LEU A 1200 2.46 -53.59 17.38
C LEU A 1200 3.26 -53.82 18.68
N PRO A 1201 4.60 -53.71 18.64
CA PRO A 1201 5.40 -53.73 19.85
C PRO A 1201 5.07 -52.53 20.75
N GLU A 1202 5.07 -52.76 22.07
CA GLU A 1202 4.79 -51.73 23.08
C GLU A 1202 5.72 -50.52 22.96
N ARG A 1203 5.21 -49.33 23.31
CA ARG A 1203 5.96 -48.07 23.23
C ARG A 1203 7.23 -48.11 24.08
N GLU A 1204 7.16 -48.78 25.22
CA GLU A 1204 8.24 -49.02 26.17
C GLU A 1204 9.38 -49.83 25.54
N ALA A 1205 9.08 -50.75 24.61
CA ALA A 1205 10.07 -51.59 23.95
C ALA A 1205 10.86 -50.83 22.86
N SER A 1206 10.27 -49.79 22.24
CA SER A 1206 10.98 -48.87 21.33
C SER A 1206 10.13 -47.67 20.93
N ARG A 1207 10.53 -46.48 21.40
CA ARG A 1207 9.95 -45.20 20.95
C ARG A 1207 10.00 -45.02 19.44
N TYR A 1208 11.10 -45.44 18.78
CA TYR A 1208 11.28 -45.31 17.34
C TYR A 1208 10.30 -46.21 16.56
N ARG A 1209 10.21 -47.51 16.93
CA ARG A 1209 9.32 -48.45 16.24
C ARG A 1209 7.86 -48.14 16.48
N SER A 1210 7.49 -47.72 17.70
CA SER A 1210 6.11 -47.30 18.01
C SER A 1210 5.65 -46.13 17.15
N ARG A 1211 6.56 -45.20 16.79
CA ARG A 1211 6.24 -44.06 15.92
C ARG A 1211 6.10 -44.46 14.45
N ILE A 1212 6.87 -45.45 13.97
CA ILE A 1212 6.82 -45.89 12.56
C ILE A 1212 5.46 -46.49 12.20
N TYR A 1213 4.82 -47.22 13.11
CA TYR A 1213 3.59 -47.94 12.80
C TYR A 1213 2.31 -47.16 13.15
N ARG A 1214 2.39 -45.83 13.19
CA ARG A 1214 1.27 -44.94 13.49
C ARG A 1214 1.28 -43.76 12.51
N GLY A 1215 0.26 -43.69 11.66
CA GLY A 1215 0.11 -42.64 10.65
C GLY A 1215 1.01 -42.82 9.41
N LEU A 1216 1.59 -44.01 9.19
CA LEU A 1216 2.51 -44.26 8.08
C LEU A 1216 1.75 -44.56 6.78
N ALA A 1217 2.23 -44.05 5.65
CA ALA A 1217 1.81 -44.48 4.31
C ALA A 1217 2.92 -45.32 3.65
N ILE A 1218 2.58 -46.55 3.25
CA ILE A 1218 3.51 -47.50 2.60
C ILE A 1218 2.99 -47.87 1.22
N THR A 1219 3.81 -47.69 0.20
CA THR A 1219 3.56 -48.12 -1.19
C THR A 1219 4.17 -49.51 -1.44
N VAL A 1220 3.47 -50.37 -2.20
CA VAL A 1220 3.89 -51.75 -2.53
C VAL A 1220 4.30 -51.94 -4.00
#